data_AF-V4RAM1-F1
#
_entry.id   AF-V4RAM1-F1
#
_cell.length_a   1.000
_cell.length_b   1.000
_cell.length_c   1.000
_cell.angle_alpha   90.00
_cell.angle_beta   90.00
_cell.angle_gamma   90.00
#
_symmetry.space_group_name_H-M   'P 1'
#
loop_
_entity.id
_entity.type
_entity.pdbx_description
1 polymer ?
#
loop_
_entity_poly.entity_id
_entity_poly.type
_entity_poly.pdbx_seq_one_letter_code
_entity_poly.pdbx_strand_id
1 'polypeptide(L)'
;MHNYRLLRAGATAVMACAAISAAPLLHSGWSGSTPASASERAGEDARPGAEEVAKTEAATPPSDEATASEGDDEGATPEEEMAATPAPEENEVAEDAVSTEEAAAAIPLPPVSPRAADADEAEAPAPVASLEGHPMPRLRPADDDLPWRLRPVVDRATAQRVSAVLSDLFAKRFSDALAGKERLDDPAAQSLVEFLYVRDASSHAPWRRIRSFLDEHPEWPSRDLIERRFEVALFSQKAAPGDVMEVFAGRPPETNLGRLALAQAHMAQGRRNEARTVAAELWRSTKLTAAEEKLVDERLGELLTEADHRARAVRMVYTSELRDALSLAKRLKGDDQKLVEAAAKALQGDKKAQEALDKLPKKLGEQPVALFAKARLARRAGEEEEAGRILMKAPADEDALAAPDEWWLEQKLASRWLLERGRAKEAYALTLKHAAQSPAERSDAEWQAGWIALRFLDRPADAIGHFAEALSVVSLPISVSRGEYWLGRAHEANGDRTKAAEHYRKAGEHFSTYYGQLALERLGVDSLPGAHKPLIAHAALRHAETQEPVKAIRLLWQLGHESLATQLMTSLARETRSTAIRVGVAELAHELKLPSTTLAIGKLGTYAGDPTEYYSFTTDGLPAYPVIGAPVDPALVYAIARQESVFNATARSHAGAQGLMQLMPATARMTAQAYGQAYHESRLTQDPTYNVMIGAAHLGQLMERFEGSYPMVFAAYNAGGGRIYEWNRRFGDPRKGEIDPVDWVEFIPYGETRNYVQRVMEGMQVYRARLGDGGLRIAEDLGARAAAPIQEARETSTLPAPTEAGLSR
;
A
#
# COMPACT_ATOMS: atom_id res chain seq x y z
N MET A 1 -3.82 -12.43 -25.92
CA MET A 1 -4.72 -13.29 -25.11
C MET A 1 -4.12 -13.43 -23.71
N HIS A 2 -4.93 -13.86 -22.73
CA HIS A 2 -4.54 -14.16 -21.33
C HIS A 2 -4.04 -13.00 -20.44
N ASN A 3 -4.28 -13.21 -19.14
CA ASN A 3 -3.66 -12.60 -17.95
C ASN A 3 -3.55 -11.07 -17.82
N TYR A 4 -4.66 -10.46 -17.37
CA TYR A 4 -4.64 -9.46 -16.28
C TYR A 4 -5.83 -9.74 -15.35
N ARG A 5 -5.63 -9.69 -14.02
CA ARG A 5 -6.62 -10.00 -12.97
C ARG A 5 -6.33 -9.21 -11.69
N LEU A 6 -7.39 -8.63 -11.11
CA LEU A 6 -7.61 -8.32 -9.68
C LEU A 6 -6.65 -7.37 -8.95
N LEU A 7 -7.15 -6.17 -8.64
CA LEU A 7 -7.02 -5.31 -7.43
C LEU A 7 -7.61 -3.93 -7.81
N ARG A 8 -8.20 -3.09 -6.95
CA ARG A 8 -8.58 -3.15 -5.52
C ARG A 8 -10.10 -2.90 -5.36
N ALA A 9 -10.63 -3.20 -4.18
CA ALA A 9 -11.74 -2.45 -3.57
C ALA A 9 -11.53 -2.42 -2.05
N GLY A 10 -11.54 -1.23 -1.44
CA GLY A 10 -11.62 -1.08 0.01
C GLY A 10 -13.07 -1.28 0.47
N ALA A 11 -13.24 -1.88 1.66
CA ALA A 11 -14.44 -2.58 2.14
C ALA A 11 -14.76 -3.89 1.38
N THR A 12 -14.81 -4.98 2.16
CA THR A 12 -15.21 -6.36 1.81
C THR A 12 -14.26 -7.20 0.93
N ALA A 13 -13.86 -8.36 1.50
CA ALA A 13 -13.27 -9.56 0.90
C ALA A 13 -11.80 -9.55 0.40
N VAL A 14 -11.00 -10.42 1.02
CA VAL A 14 -10.01 -11.30 0.35
C VAL A 14 -10.51 -12.75 0.50
N MET A 15 -10.21 -13.61 -0.47
CA MET A 15 -11.08 -14.72 -0.87
C MET A 15 -10.51 -16.12 -0.54
N ALA A 16 -11.40 -17.10 -0.33
CA ALA A 16 -11.04 -18.50 -0.12
C ALA A 16 -10.68 -19.23 -1.43
N CYS A 17 -9.83 -20.27 -1.36
CA CYS A 17 -9.71 -21.28 -2.42
C CYS A 17 -9.10 -22.62 -1.95
N ALA A 18 -9.89 -23.46 -1.27
CA ALA A 18 -9.56 -24.87 -1.02
C ALA A 18 -10.82 -25.71 -0.74
N ALA A 19 -11.51 -26.17 -1.78
CA ALA A 19 -12.67 -27.06 -1.66
C ALA A 19 -12.74 -28.03 -2.86
N ILE A 20 -12.27 -29.26 -2.67
CA ILE A 20 -12.41 -30.34 -3.66
C ILE A 20 -13.74 -31.05 -3.40
N SER A 21 -14.74 -30.83 -4.25
CA SER A 21 -15.99 -31.60 -4.22
C SER A 21 -15.86 -32.87 -5.06
N ALA A 22 -15.58 -34.00 -4.40
CA ALA A 22 -15.82 -35.31 -4.98
C ALA A 22 -17.33 -35.60 -4.99
N ALA A 23 -17.88 -35.95 -6.15
CA ALA A 23 -19.24 -36.48 -6.27
C ALA A 23 -19.20 -38.02 -6.26
N PRO A 24 -20.16 -38.71 -5.61
CA PRO A 24 -20.11 -40.16 -5.49
C PRO A 24 -20.61 -40.86 -6.76
N LEU A 25 -19.86 -41.86 -7.22
CA LEU A 25 -20.36 -42.88 -8.13
C LEU A 25 -20.66 -44.16 -7.34
N LEU A 26 -21.95 -44.51 -7.26
CA LEU A 26 -22.38 -45.85 -6.89
C LEU A 26 -22.06 -46.80 -8.06
N HIS A 27 -21.37 -47.89 -7.80
CA HIS A 27 -21.72 -49.23 -8.32
C HIS A 27 -21.03 -50.34 -7.51
N SER A 28 -21.53 -51.56 -7.66
CA SER A 28 -21.35 -52.68 -6.73
C SER A 28 -20.26 -53.70 -7.09
N GLY A 29 -19.58 -54.22 -6.06
CA GLY A 29 -19.47 -55.67 -5.87
C GLY A 29 -18.14 -56.37 -6.23
N TRP A 30 -17.61 -57.10 -5.23
CA TRP A 30 -16.64 -58.22 -5.34
C TRP A 30 -15.25 -57.94 -5.98
N SER A 31 -14.20 -58.74 -5.75
CA SER A 31 -13.81 -59.57 -4.57
C SER A 31 -12.38 -60.11 -4.78
N GLY A 32 -11.55 -60.21 -3.74
CA GLY A 32 -10.47 -61.22 -3.67
C GLY A 32 -9.01 -60.74 -3.57
N SER A 33 -8.34 -61.28 -2.54
CA SER A 33 -6.95 -61.81 -2.53
C SER A 33 -5.76 -60.96 -3.04
N THR A 34 -5.03 -60.42 -2.06
CA THR A 34 -3.54 -60.40 -1.95
C THR A 34 -2.97 -61.84 -1.76
N PRO A 35 -1.64 -62.12 -1.58
CA PRO A 35 -0.43 -61.26 -1.49
C PRO A 35 0.83 -61.78 -2.27
N ALA A 36 2.03 -61.25 -1.95
CA ALA A 36 3.38 -61.88 -2.02
C ALA A 36 4.11 -61.97 -3.40
N SER A 37 5.45 -61.94 -3.51
CA SER A 37 6.56 -61.57 -2.57
C SER A 37 7.93 -61.35 -3.28
N ALA A 38 8.93 -60.90 -2.50
CA ALA A 38 10.41 -60.94 -2.66
C ALA A 38 11.04 -62.12 -3.47
N SER A 39 12.28 -62.10 -4.01
CA SER A 39 13.41 -61.11 -4.15
C SER A 39 14.45 -61.63 -5.20
N GLU A 40 15.80 -61.46 -5.27
CA GLU A 40 16.91 -60.90 -4.44
C GLU A 40 18.26 -60.80 -5.25
N ARG A 41 19.23 -59.94 -4.83
CA ARG A 41 20.72 -59.97 -5.12
C ARG A 41 21.26 -59.81 -6.57
N ALA A 42 22.55 -59.52 -6.86
CA ALA A 42 23.66 -58.76 -6.21
C ALA A 42 24.93 -58.67 -7.14
N GLY A 43 25.90 -57.78 -6.83
CA GLY A 43 27.25 -57.66 -7.46
C GLY A 43 27.44 -56.39 -8.34
N GLU A 44 28.47 -55.52 -8.25
CA GLU A 44 29.95 -55.64 -8.11
C GLU A 44 30.67 -55.94 -9.45
N ASP A 45 31.75 -55.25 -9.90
CA ASP A 45 32.49 -54.07 -9.36
C ASP A 45 33.35 -53.36 -10.45
N ALA A 46 34.03 -52.25 -10.08
CA ALA A 46 35.29 -51.70 -10.60
C ALA A 46 35.40 -50.86 -11.92
N ARG A 47 36.41 -49.96 -11.91
CA ARG A 47 37.05 -49.21 -13.02
C ARG A 47 38.53 -49.73 -13.16
N PRO A 48 39.52 -49.17 -13.93
CA PRO A 48 39.54 -48.00 -14.84
C PRO A 48 40.38 -48.14 -16.17
N GLY A 49 40.43 -47.07 -16.99
CA GLY A 49 41.70 -46.55 -17.57
C GLY A 49 42.04 -46.72 -19.07
N ALA A 50 42.81 -45.74 -19.58
CA ALA A 50 43.73 -45.73 -20.75
C ALA A 50 43.23 -45.79 -22.22
N GLU A 51 43.37 -44.63 -22.91
CA GLU A 51 44.16 -44.35 -24.14
C GLU A 51 44.11 -45.21 -25.45
N GLU A 52 43.57 -44.57 -26.50
CA GLU A 52 44.23 -44.19 -27.79
C GLU A 52 44.28 -45.09 -29.08
N VAL A 53 44.41 -44.37 -30.21
CA VAL A 53 44.92 -44.66 -31.59
C VAL A 53 44.02 -45.27 -32.70
N ALA A 54 44.09 -44.61 -33.88
CA ALA A 54 43.82 -45.06 -35.27
C ALA A 54 42.35 -45.17 -35.76
N LYS A 55 41.98 -44.81 -37.01
CA LYS A 55 42.77 -44.76 -38.28
C LYS A 55 42.07 -43.95 -39.42
N THR A 56 42.86 -43.25 -40.28
CA THR A 56 42.73 -43.04 -41.78
C THR A 56 41.38 -42.67 -42.46
N GLU A 57 41.25 -41.83 -43.52
CA GLU A 57 42.19 -41.03 -44.34
C GLU A 57 41.45 -40.03 -45.31
N ALA A 58 42.16 -38.99 -45.82
CA ALA A 58 42.17 -38.31 -47.15
C ALA A 58 40.89 -38.15 -48.04
N ALA A 59 40.70 -37.17 -48.95
CA ALA A 59 41.42 -35.94 -49.41
C ALA A 59 40.40 -35.03 -50.20
N THR A 60 40.35 -33.68 -50.14
CA THR A 60 41.18 -32.58 -50.77
C THR A 60 41.33 -32.60 -52.31
N PRO A 61 41.76 -31.50 -53.00
CA PRO A 61 41.89 -30.05 -52.66
C PRO A 61 40.77 -29.26 -53.43
N PRO A 62 40.94 -28.13 -54.17
CA PRO A 62 41.74 -26.86 -54.07
C PRO A 62 40.88 -25.65 -53.58
N SER A 63 41.25 -24.35 -53.44
CA SER A 63 42.37 -23.42 -53.81
C SER A 63 41.91 -22.27 -54.76
N ASP A 64 42.37 -21.01 -54.72
CA ASP A 64 43.44 -20.23 -54.02
C ASP A 64 42.95 -18.76 -53.78
N GLU A 65 43.65 -17.70 -53.28
CA GLU A 65 45.07 -17.40 -52.96
C GLU A 65 45.23 -16.24 -51.91
N ALA A 66 46.47 -15.97 -51.46
CA ALA A 66 47.21 -14.71 -51.15
C ALA A 66 46.54 -13.34 -50.75
N THR A 67 47.14 -12.42 -49.96
CA THR A 67 48.31 -12.32 -49.02
C THR A 67 48.12 -11.04 -48.15
N ALA A 68 48.49 -10.90 -46.86
CA ALA A 68 49.84 -10.74 -46.22
C ALA A 68 50.66 -9.53 -46.73
N SER A 69 51.38 -8.70 -45.93
CA SER A 69 51.58 -8.58 -44.46
C SER A 69 52.27 -7.22 -44.08
N GLU A 70 52.58 -7.05 -42.77
CA GLU A 70 53.50 -6.12 -42.04
C GLU A 70 54.64 -5.39 -42.81
N GLY A 71 55.25 -4.27 -42.36
CA GLY A 71 55.11 -3.45 -41.13
C GLY A 71 56.25 -2.39 -40.97
N ASP A 72 56.14 -1.53 -39.94
CA ASP A 72 57.16 -0.76 -39.16
C ASP A 72 58.27 0.16 -39.78
N ASP A 73 58.08 1.48 -39.60
CA ASP A 73 58.90 2.45 -38.81
C ASP A 73 60.11 3.31 -39.35
N GLU A 74 60.28 4.48 -38.71
CA GLU A 74 61.32 5.56 -38.66
C GLU A 74 62.21 5.98 -39.87
N GLY A 75 62.41 7.32 -40.05
CA GLY A 75 63.67 7.85 -40.63
C GLY A 75 63.75 9.24 -41.32
N ALA A 76 63.99 10.32 -40.55
CA ALA A 76 64.70 11.58 -40.92
C ALA A 76 64.13 12.64 -41.91
N THR A 77 64.60 13.89 -41.75
CA THR A 77 64.25 15.15 -42.46
C THR A 77 65.49 15.79 -43.15
N PRO A 78 65.39 16.92 -43.90
CA PRO A 78 65.35 18.30 -43.35
C PRO A 78 64.33 19.25 -44.03
N GLU A 79 63.78 20.28 -43.34
CA GLU A 79 64.08 21.75 -43.41
C GLU A 79 63.86 22.42 -44.80
N GLU A 80 63.41 23.68 -44.93
CA GLU A 80 63.19 24.81 -43.99
C GLU A 80 61.65 25.06 -43.80
N GLU A 81 61.05 26.17 -43.29
CA GLU A 81 61.49 27.51 -42.83
C GLU A 81 60.59 28.04 -41.66
N MET A 82 59.76 29.09 -41.83
CA MET A 82 59.14 29.90 -40.76
C MET A 82 57.69 30.34 -41.07
N ALA A 83 56.91 30.96 -40.16
CA ALA A 83 56.73 30.85 -38.70
C ALA A 83 55.54 31.75 -38.24
N ALA A 84 54.75 31.35 -37.22
CA ALA A 84 54.04 32.24 -36.28
C ALA A 84 53.21 31.46 -35.22
N THR A 85 53.38 31.80 -33.94
CA THR A 85 52.46 31.54 -32.81
C THR A 85 51.34 32.61 -32.77
N PRO A 86 50.20 32.46 -32.04
CA PRO A 86 50.11 31.95 -30.66
C PRO A 86 48.84 31.12 -30.33
N ALA A 87 48.61 30.94 -29.02
CA ALA A 87 47.37 30.52 -28.37
C ALA A 87 47.24 31.29 -27.04
N PRO A 88 46.13 31.17 -26.29
CA PRO A 88 44.72 31.17 -26.72
C PRO A 88 43.91 32.26 -25.99
N GLU A 89 42.78 32.71 -26.54
CA GLU A 89 41.76 33.39 -25.71
C GLU A 89 40.34 33.26 -26.30
N GLU A 90 39.37 33.78 -25.56
CA GLU A 90 37.93 33.53 -25.60
C GLU A 90 37.24 33.87 -26.93
N ASN A 91 36.06 33.28 -27.17
CA ASN A 91 35.02 34.01 -27.89
C ASN A 91 33.60 33.59 -27.48
N GLU A 92 32.68 34.56 -27.53
CA GLU A 92 31.31 34.48 -27.03
C GLU A 92 30.29 34.29 -28.17
N VAL A 93 29.06 33.90 -27.80
CA VAL A 93 27.79 34.15 -28.50
C VAL A 93 27.67 33.79 -30.00
N ALA A 94 26.79 32.81 -30.27
CA ALA A 94 25.76 32.97 -31.29
C ALA A 94 24.50 32.18 -30.89
N GLU A 95 23.37 32.88 -30.72
CA GLU A 95 22.05 32.23 -30.77
C GLU A 95 21.70 31.94 -32.23
N ASP A 96 21.06 30.82 -32.52
CA ASP A 96 20.41 30.61 -33.82
C ASP A 96 19.04 29.96 -33.60
N ALA A 97 18.00 30.57 -34.16
CA ALA A 97 16.60 30.29 -33.81
C ALA A 97 15.93 29.40 -34.86
N VAL A 98 15.59 28.16 -34.49
CA VAL A 98 14.81 27.25 -35.35
C VAL A 98 13.35 27.23 -34.90
N SER A 99 12.49 27.88 -35.66
CA SER A 99 11.04 27.83 -35.48
C SER A 99 10.43 26.62 -36.18
N THR A 100 9.92 25.65 -35.42
CA THR A 100 8.98 24.62 -35.92
C THR A 100 7.89 24.36 -34.90
N GLU A 101 6.63 24.59 -35.28
CA GLU A 101 5.46 24.14 -34.54
C GLU A 101 5.33 22.61 -34.66
N GLU A 102 6.02 21.86 -33.80
CA GLU A 102 5.64 20.46 -33.56
C GLU A 102 4.51 20.41 -32.53
N ALA A 103 3.35 19.88 -32.97
CA ALA A 103 2.21 19.68 -32.10
C ALA A 103 2.57 18.71 -30.97
N ALA A 104 2.58 19.20 -29.73
CA ALA A 104 2.96 18.42 -28.55
C ALA A 104 2.06 17.19 -28.39
N ALA A 105 2.58 16.03 -28.81
CA ALA A 105 1.86 14.77 -28.76
C ALA A 105 1.53 14.41 -27.30
N ALA A 106 0.24 14.32 -26.99
CA ALA A 106 -0.23 14.09 -25.62
C ALA A 106 0.29 12.75 -25.09
N ILE A 107 1.21 12.81 -24.12
CA ILE A 107 1.77 11.62 -23.48
C ILE A 107 0.70 11.07 -22.53
N PRO A 108 0.27 9.81 -22.69
CA PRO A 108 -0.79 9.25 -21.85
C PRO A 108 -0.33 9.18 -20.40
N LEU A 109 -1.18 9.68 -19.49
CA LEU A 109 -1.08 9.38 -18.06
C LEU A 109 -0.96 7.86 -17.83
N PRO A 110 -0.36 7.41 -16.71
CA PRO A 110 -0.45 6.02 -16.31
C PRO A 110 -1.92 5.57 -16.30
N PRO A 111 -2.19 4.27 -16.54
CA PRO A 111 -3.53 3.74 -16.33
C PRO A 111 -3.97 4.06 -14.91
N VAL A 112 -5.20 4.58 -14.76
CA VAL A 112 -5.78 4.85 -13.44
C VAL A 112 -5.90 3.53 -12.70
N SER A 113 -4.98 3.29 -11.76
CA SER A 113 -5.07 2.20 -10.80
C SER A 113 -6.35 2.40 -9.98
N PRO A 114 -7.32 1.46 -10.01
CA PRO A 114 -8.53 1.58 -9.20
C PRO A 114 -8.13 1.59 -7.72
N ARG A 115 -8.44 2.69 -7.04
CA ARG A 115 -7.94 3.01 -5.68
C ARG A 115 -6.42 2.87 -5.54
N ALA A 116 -5.70 3.85 -6.06
CA ALA A 116 -4.66 4.48 -5.26
C ALA A 116 -5.31 5.19 -4.05
N ALA A 117 -5.82 4.39 -3.10
CA ALA A 117 -6.08 4.88 -1.75
C ALA A 117 -4.77 5.42 -1.18
N ASP A 118 -4.86 6.45 -0.34
CA ASP A 118 -3.71 7.01 0.37
C ASP A 118 -2.86 5.90 1.00
N ALA A 119 -1.55 6.12 1.11
CA ALA A 119 -0.63 5.20 1.78
C ALA A 119 -0.80 5.16 3.32
N ASP A 120 -1.99 5.53 3.81
CA ASP A 120 -2.51 5.35 5.17
C ASP A 120 -3.81 4.51 5.23
N GLU A 121 -4.47 4.14 4.11
CA GLU A 121 -5.29 2.92 4.14
C GLU A 121 -4.35 1.75 4.40
N ALA A 122 -4.48 1.14 5.58
CA ALA A 122 -3.55 0.14 6.11
C ALA A 122 -3.13 -0.88 5.04
N GLU A 123 -1.81 -0.95 4.79
CA GLU A 123 -1.22 -1.92 3.87
C GLU A 123 -1.80 -3.30 4.17
N ALA A 124 -2.37 -3.92 3.14
CA ALA A 124 -3.28 -5.05 3.31
C ALA A 124 -2.56 -6.15 4.11
N PRO A 125 -3.15 -6.65 5.22
CA PRO A 125 -2.51 -7.68 6.02
C PRO A 125 -2.13 -8.84 5.10
N ALA A 126 -0.87 -9.27 5.18
CA ALA A 126 -0.31 -10.32 4.34
C ALA A 126 -1.31 -11.49 4.25
N PRO A 127 -1.58 -12.02 3.04
CA PRO A 127 -2.70 -12.92 2.79
C PRO A 127 -2.69 -14.05 3.82
N VAL A 128 -3.79 -14.18 4.56
CA VAL A 128 -3.87 -15.04 5.76
C VAL A 128 -3.40 -16.44 5.39
N ALA A 129 -2.16 -16.75 5.79
CA ALA A 129 -1.51 -17.98 5.38
C ALA A 129 -2.34 -19.16 5.89
N SER A 130 -2.54 -20.17 5.03
CA SER A 130 -2.96 -21.47 5.53
C SER A 130 -1.91 -21.94 6.54
N LEU A 131 -2.35 -22.61 7.60
CA LEU A 131 -1.45 -23.14 8.64
C LEU A 131 -0.63 -24.37 8.17
N GLU A 132 -0.37 -24.45 6.87
CA GLU A 132 0.24 -25.58 6.18
C GLU A 132 1.77 -25.40 6.08
N GLY A 133 2.50 -26.50 5.89
CA GLY A 133 3.92 -26.47 5.52
C GLY A 133 4.93 -26.04 6.59
N HIS A 134 4.51 -25.75 7.83
CA HIS A 134 5.42 -25.36 8.90
C HIS A 134 6.17 -26.59 9.46
N PRO A 135 7.52 -26.65 9.42
CA PRO A 135 8.27 -27.74 10.04
C PRO A 135 8.18 -27.67 11.58
N MET A 136 8.31 -28.82 12.24
CA MET A 136 8.40 -28.93 13.71
C MET A 136 9.46 -27.95 14.26
N PRO A 137 9.06 -26.90 15.01
CA PRO A 137 10.01 -25.93 15.50
C PRO A 137 10.83 -26.49 16.66
N ARG A 138 12.06 -26.02 16.78
CA ARG A 138 12.88 -26.29 17.97
C ARG A 138 12.49 -25.29 19.04
N LEU A 139 12.17 -25.78 20.24
CA LEU A 139 12.10 -24.97 21.45
C LEU A 139 13.37 -24.13 21.56
N ARG A 140 13.22 -22.81 21.73
CA ARG A 140 14.36 -21.94 22.06
C ARG A 140 15.03 -22.43 23.36
N PRO A 141 16.36 -22.28 23.50
CA PRO A 141 17.03 -22.47 24.78
C PRO A 141 16.36 -21.61 25.88
N ALA A 142 16.39 -22.10 27.10
CA ALA A 142 16.18 -21.24 28.27
C ALA A 142 17.53 -20.59 28.59
N ASP A 143 17.83 -19.48 27.92
CA ASP A 143 19.02 -18.68 28.24
C ASP A 143 18.72 -17.89 29.52
N ASP A 144 19.27 -18.33 30.65
CA ASP A 144 18.97 -17.77 31.98
C ASP A 144 19.44 -16.31 32.15
N ASP A 145 20.37 -15.86 31.30
CA ASP A 145 20.85 -14.47 31.20
C ASP A 145 19.85 -13.53 30.50
N LEU A 146 18.74 -14.03 29.97
CA LEU A 146 17.72 -13.19 29.34
C LEU A 146 17.09 -12.20 30.36
N PRO A 147 16.88 -10.93 29.96
CA PRO A 147 16.08 -9.98 30.74
C PRO A 147 14.76 -10.60 31.17
N TRP A 148 14.24 -10.24 32.35
CA TRP A 148 13.07 -10.94 32.93
C TRP A 148 11.82 -10.97 32.02
N ARG A 149 11.71 -9.98 31.11
CA ARG A 149 10.70 -9.82 30.05
C ARG A 149 10.75 -10.89 28.95
N LEU A 150 11.92 -11.50 28.76
CA LEU A 150 12.22 -12.49 27.73
C LEU A 150 12.29 -13.93 28.27
N ARG A 151 12.14 -14.11 29.59
CA ARG A 151 12.09 -15.43 30.23
C ARG A 151 10.89 -16.26 29.75
N PRO A 152 10.99 -17.61 29.76
CA PRO A 152 9.88 -18.51 29.43
C PRO A 152 8.54 -18.13 30.07
N VAL A 153 7.46 -18.17 29.28
CA VAL A 153 6.08 -17.91 29.76
C VAL A 153 5.58 -19.08 30.61
N VAL A 154 5.96 -20.30 30.20
CA VAL A 154 5.65 -21.57 30.86
C VAL A 154 6.92 -22.42 30.93
N ASP A 155 6.93 -23.41 31.82
CA ASP A 155 8.05 -24.35 31.94
C ASP A 155 8.25 -25.20 30.66
N ARG A 156 9.42 -25.83 30.55
CA ARG A 156 9.82 -26.60 29.36
C ARG A 156 8.90 -27.80 29.06
N ALA A 157 8.37 -28.49 30.07
CA ALA A 157 7.49 -29.63 29.87
C ALA A 157 6.09 -29.16 29.45
N THR A 158 5.61 -28.05 29.97
CA THR A 158 4.34 -27.42 29.54
C THR A 158 4.47 -26.88 28.12
N ALA A 159 5.57 -26.21 27.78
CA ALA A 159 5.86 -25.80 26.40
C ALA A 159 5.90 -27.01 25.43
N GLN A 160 6.45 -28.15 25.85
CA GLN A 160 6.40 -29.40 25.07
C GLN A 160 4.97 -29.94 24.87
N ARG A 161 4.11 -29.91 25.90
CA ARG A 161 2.69 -30.30 25.77
C ARG A 161 1.97 -29.40 24.76
N VAL A 162 2.13 -28.07 24.88
CA VAL A 162 1.52 -27.11 23.93
C VAL A 162 2.05 -27.30 22.50
N SER A 163 3.36 -27.49 22.33
CA SER A 163 3.97 -27.72 21.02
C SER A 163 3.38 -28.94 20.30
N ALA A 164 3.08 -30.02 21.02
CA ALA A 164 2.44 -31.21 20.46
C ALA A 164 1.00 -30.89 19.98
N VAL A 165 0.20 -30.23 20.82
CA VAL A 165 -1.19 -29.86 20.49
C VAL A 165 -1.27 -28.89 19.31
N LEU A 166 -0.38 -27.90 19.24
CA LEU A 166 -0.25 -27.02 18.07
C LEU A 166 0.19 -27.79 16.81
N SER A 167 1.05 -28.80 16.94
CA SER A 167 1.46 -29.63 15.81
C SER A 167 0.33 -30.49 15.25
N ASP A 168 -0.58 -30.98 16.09
CA ASP A 168 -1.82 -31.62 15.65
C ASP A 168 -2.72 -30.62 14.91
N LEU A 169 -2.87 -29.40 15.45
CA LEU A 169 -3.70 -28.36 14.85
C LEU A 169 -3.19 -27.93 13.45
N PHE A 170 -1.90 -27.64 13.32
CA PHE A 170 -1.28 -27.27 12.04
C PHE A 170 -1.29 -28.42 11.03
N ALA A 171 -1.16 -29.67 11.51
CA ALA A 171 -1.38 -30.88 10.71
C ALA A 171 -2.86 -31.22 10.47
N LYS A 172 -3.79 -30.31 10.76
CA LYS A 172 -5.25 -30.42 10.55
C LYS A 172 -5.94 -31.58 11.30
N ARG A 173 -5.25 -32.18 12.28
CA ARG A 173 -5.81 -33.17 13.22
C ARG A 173 -6.61 -32.49 14.31
N PHE A 174 -7.65 -31.76 13.92
CA PHE A 174 -8.40 -30.88 14.81
C PHE A 174 -9.04 -31.63 16.01
N SER A 175 -9.50 -32.87 15.82
CA SER A 175 -10.02 -33.70 16.91
C SER A 175 -8.95 -34.02 17.97
N ASP A 176 -7.74 -34.35 17.54
CA ASP A 176 -6.62 -34.67 18.44
C ASP A 176 -6.11 -33.41 19.14
N ALA A 177 -6.02 -32.28 18.41
CA ALA A 177 -5.67 -30.98 18.97
C ALA A 177 -6.69 -30.53 20.04
N LEU A 178 -7.98 -30.67 19.80
CA LEU A 178 -9.01 -30.34 20.79
C LEU A 178 -8.98 -31.31 21.99
N ALA A 179 -8.79 -32.61 21.77
CA ALA A 179 -8.63 -33.58 22.87
C ALA A 179 -7.31 -33.39 23.66
N GLY A 180 -6.29 -32.78 23.04
CA GLY A 180 -5.05 -32.35 23.68
C GLY A 180 -5.19 -31.05 24.46
N LYS A 181 -6.01 -30.09 23.98
CA LYS A 181 -6.32 -28.84 24.68
C LYS A 181 -6.84 -29.07 26.10
N GLU A 182 -7.77 -30.01 26.26
CA GLU A 182 -8.37 -30.38 27.57
C GLU A 182 -7.35 -31.04 28.54
N ARG A 183 -6.08 -31.18 28.15
CA ARG A 183 -4.96 -31.69 28.96
C ARG A 183 -3.83 -30.67 29.16
N LEU A 184 -4.07 -29.40 28.82
CA LEU A 184 -3.15 -28.30 29.07
C LEU A 184 -3.52 -27.59 30.37
N ASP A 185 -2.56 -27.42 31.26
CA ASP A 185 -2.78 -26.83 32.60
C ASP A 185 -2.77 -25.28 32.59
N ASP A 186 -2.30 -24.66 31.51
CA ASP A 186 -2.23 -23.21 31.34
C ASP A 186 -3.44 -22.69 30.52
N PRO A 187 -4.25 -21.75 31.07
CA PRO A 187 -5.41 -21.21 30.37
C PRO A 187 -5.06 -20.51 29.05
N ALA A 188 -4.00 -19.70 29.01
CA ALA A 188 -3.65 -18.97 27.79
C ALA A 188 -3.26 -19.92 26.64
N ALA A 189 -2.67 -21.07 26.97
CA ALA A 189 -2.41 -22.15 26.03
C ALA A 189 -3.69 -22.90 25.59
N GLN A 190 -4.67 -23.11 26.48
CA GLN A 190 -5.98 -23.66 26.09
C GLN A 190 -6.68 -22.72 25.09
N SER A 191 -6.81 -21.44 25.45
CA SER A 191 -7.43 -20.38 24.67
C SER A 191 -6.70 -20.16 23.34
N LEU A 192 -5.38 -20.32 23.28
CA LEU A 192 -4.59 -20.27 22.04
C LEU A 192 -4.98 -21.39 21.05
N VAL A 193 -5.17 -22.61 21.54
CA VAL A 193 -5.57 -23.74 20.68
C VAL A 193 -7.02 -23.55 20.21
N GLU A 194 -7.91 -23.08 21.08
CA GLU A 194 -9.29 -22.75 20.73
C GLU A 194 -9.35 -21.62 19.70
N PHE A 195 -8.64 -20.52 19.94
CA PHE A 195 -8.48 -19.38 19.04
C PHE A 195 -8.03 -19.81 17.64
N LEU A 196 -6.96 -20.59 17.54
CA LEU A 196 -6.44 -21.03 16.25
C LEU A 196 -7.40 -22.00 15.55
N TYR A 197 -8.16 -22.82 16.29
CA TYR A 197 -9.25 -23.64 15.75
C TYR A 197 -10.43 -22.80 15.21
N VAL A 198 -10.86 -21.76 15.93
CA VAL A 198 -11.93 -20.83 15.45
C VAL A 198 -11.42 -19.77 14.46
N ARG A 199 -10.11 -19.67 14.24
CA ARG A 199 -9.48 -18.84 13.19
C ARG A 199 -9.19 -19.59 11.88
N ASP A 200 -8.81 -20.87 11.91
CA ASP A 200 -8.51 -21.66 10.70
C ASP A 200 -9.77 -22.05 9.91
N ALA A 201 -9.95 -21.47 8.71
CA ALA A 201 -11.07 -21.74 7.80
C ALA A 201 -11.41 -23.24 7.62
N SER A 202 -10.38 -24.10 7.52
CA SER A 202 -10.52 -25.54 7.27
C SER A 202 -10.97 -26.36 8.49
N SER A 203 -11.06 -25.74 9.67
CA SER A 203 -11.52 -26.41 10.90
C SER A 203 -13.01 -26.77 10.90
N HIS A 204 -13.80 -26.14 10.02
CA HIS A 204 -15.26 -26.25 9.95
C HIS A 204 -15.97 -26.04 11.32
N ALA A 205 -15.35 -25.27 12.22
CA ALA A 205 -15.81 -25.03 13.60
C ALA A 205 -17.32 -24.70 13.67
N PRO A 206 -18.10 -25.35 14.57
CA PRO A 206 -19.52 -25.05 14.72
C PRO A 206 -19.77 -23.57 15.03
N TRP A 207 -20.72 -22.94 14.36
CA TRP A 207 -20.94 -21.50 14.47
C TRP A 207 -21.19 -21.03 15.92
N ARG A 208 -21.88 -21.85 16.73
CA ARG A 208 -22.08 -21.58 18.17
C ARG A 208 -20.77 -21.60 18.97
N ARG A 209 -19.78 -22.40 18.57
CA ARG A 209 -18.45 -22.47 19.20
C ARG A 209 -17.58 -21.26 18.83
N ILE A 210 -17.66 -20.81 17.57
CA ILE A 210 -17.06 -19.53 17.15
C ILE A 210 -17.68 -18.36 17.93
N ARG A 211 -19.01 -18.39 18.13
CA ARG A 211 -19.71 -17.38 18.95
C ARG A 211 -19.28 -17.39 20.41
N SER A 212 -19.25 -18.56 21.06
CA SER A 212 -18.74 -18.74 22.43
C SER A 212 -17.37 -18.09 22.59
N PHE A 213 -16.41 -18.40 21.71
CA PHE A 213 -15.09 -17.79 21.76
C PHE A 213 -15.13 -16.25 21.63
N LEU A 214 -15.93 -15.72 20.71
CA LEU A 214 -16.08 -14.27 20.51
C LEU A 214 -16.71 -13.53 21.70
N ASP A 215 -17.49 -14.21 22.53
CA ASP A 215 -18.13 -13.67 23.73
C ASP A 215 -17.28 -13.86 24.99
N GLU A 216 -16.61 -15.00 25.11
CA GLU A 216 -15.73 -15.37 26.24
C GLU A 216 -14.37 -14.63 26.18
N HIS A 217 -13.87 -14.34 24.98
CA HIS A 217 -12.55 -13.74 24.75
C HIS A 217 -12.64 -12.39 23.98
N PRO A 218 -13.22 -11.33 24.57
CA PRO A 218 -13.47 -10.06 23.87
C PRO A 218 -12.20 -9.36 23.35
N GLU A 219 -11.10 -9.41 24.12
CA GLU A 219 -9.82 -8.74 23.84
C GLU A 219 -8.86 -9.56 22.95
N TRP A 220 -9.29 -10.70 22.40
CA TRP A 220 -8.41 -11.51 21.55
C TRP A 220 -8.29 -10.96 20.11
N PRO A 221 -7.08 -11.01 19.52
CA PRO A 221 -6.78 -10.44 18.21
C PRO A 221 -7.44 -11.16 17.04
N SER A 222 -7.44 -10.51 15.87
CA SER A 222 -8.08 -10.99 14.63
C SER A 222 -9.60 -11.14 14.74
N ARG A 223 -10.25 -10.27 15.52
CA ARG A 223 -11.69 -10.33 15.79
C ARG A 223 -12.53 -10.26 14.51
N ASP A 224 -12.30 -9.27 13.65
CA ASP A 224 -12.97 -9.11 12.34
C ASP A 224 -12.94 -10.40 11.49
N LEU A 225 -11.80 -11.11 11.52
CA LEU A 225 -11.62 -12.36 10.77
C LEU A 225 -12.50 -13.48 11.35
N ILE A 226 -12.57 -13.58 12.68
CA ILE A 226 -13.37 -14.60 13.37
C ILE A 226 -14.87 -14.29 13.27
N GLU A 227 -15.26 -13.02 13.34
CA GLU A 227 -16.66 -12.59 13.16
C GLU A 227 -17.14 -12.84 11.71
N ARG A 228 -16.30 -12.59 10.70
CA ARG A 228 -16.60 -12.97 9.31
C ARG A 228 -16.64 -14.49 9.11
N ARG A 229 -15.77 -15.26 9.80
CA ARG A 229 -15.87 -16.73 9.82
C ARG A 229 -17.17 -17.23 10.45
N PHE A 230 -17.64 -16.57 11.51
CA PHE A 230 -18.91 -16.86 12.16
C PHE A 230 -20.11 -16.66 11.21
N GLU A 231 -20.15 -15.58 10.42
CA GLU A 231 -21.17 -15.40 9.37
C GLU A 231 -21.10 -16.48 8.27
N VAL A 232 -19.90 -16.81 7.80
CA VAL A 232 -19.70 -17.89 6.81
C VAL A 232 -20.13 -19.24 7.38
N ALA A 233 -19.90 -19.49 8.67
CA ALA A 233 -20.33 -20.71 9.36
C ALA A 233 -21.85 -20.78 9.53
N LEU A 234 -22.52 -19.68 9.92
CA LEU A 234 -23.99 -19.59 10.00
C LEU A 234 -24.65 -19.99 8.69
N PHE A 235 -24.18 -19.45 7.56
CA PHE A 235 -24.68 -19.79 6.23
C PHE A 235 -24.36 -21.25 5.86
N SER A 236 -23.09 -21.64 5.94
CA SER A 236 -22.62 -22.95 5.45
C SER A 236 -23.18 -24.14 6.25
N GLN A 237 -23.42 -23.94 7.56
CA GLN A 237 -24.00 -24.94 8.47
C GLN A 237 -25.52 -24.87 8.52
N LYS A 238 -26.16 -23.97 7.77
CA LYS A 238 -27.63 -23.80 7.68
C LYS A 238 -28.28 -23.56 9.03
N ALA A 239 -27.81 -22.55 9.77
CA ALA A 239 -28.43 -22.12 11.01
C ALA A 239 -29.93 -21.81 10.82
N ALA A 240 -30.74 -21.99 11.86
CA ALA A 240 -32.18 -21.84 11.73
C ALA A 240 -32.57 -20.36 11.44
N PRO A 241 -33.67 -20.08 10.71
CA PRO A 241 -34.10 -18.71 10.46
C PRO A 241 -34.27 -17.86 11.73
N GLY A 242 -34.63 -18.48 12.85
CA GLY A 242 -34.63 -17.84 14.17
C GLY A 242 -33.24 -17.40 14.62
N ASP A 243 -32.28 -18.35 14.71
CA ASP A 243 -30.87 -18.07 15.07
C ASP A 243 -30.27 -16.94 14.22
N VAL A 244 -30.46 -17.01 12.89
CA VAL A 244 -29.91 -16.02 11.94
C VAL A 244 -30.50 -14.64 12.17
N MET A 245 -31.81 -14.54 12.41
CA MET A 245 -32.47 -13.25 12.68
C MET A 245 -32.18 -12.71 14.07
N GLU A 246 -31.94 -13.57 15.08
CA GLU A 246 -31.51 -13.17 16.42
C GLU A 246 -30.10 -12.58 16.39
N VAL A 247 -29.15 -13.28 15.75
CA VAL A 247 -27.77 -12.81 15.57
C VAL A 247 -27.70 -11.44 14.89
N PHE A 248 -28.47 -11.23 13.82
CA PHE A 248 -28.44 -9.98 13.05
C PHE A 248 -29.45 -8.92 13.53
N ALA A 249 -30.17 -9.14 14.63
CA ALA A 249 -31.11 -8.16 15.18
C ALA A 249 -30.42 -6.90 15.71
N GLY A 250 -29.20 -7.04 16.25
CA GLY A 250 -28.39 -5.94 16.81
C GLY A 250 -27.21 -5.49 15.95
N ARG A 251 -26.92 -6.19 14.84
CA ARG A 251 -25.76 -5.91 13.95
C ARG A 251 -26.08 -6.35 12.52
N PRO A 252 -25.91 -5.48 11.50
CA PRO A 252 -26.07 -5.90 10.10
C PRO A 252 -24.92 -6.81 9.66
N PRO A 253 -25.15 -7.81 8.79
CA PRO A 253 -24.10 -8.70 8.29
C PRO A 253 -23.06 -7.98 7.41
N GLU A 254 -21.80 -8.29 7.64
CA GLU A 254 -20.65 -7.77 6.88
C GLU A 254 -20.37 -8.56 5.60
N THR A 255 -20.57 -9.87 5.63
CA THR A 255 -20.21 -10.76 4.53
C THR A 255 -21.36 -10.96 3.54
N ASN A 256 -21.01 -11.24 2.28
CA ASN A 256 -21.97 -11.62 1.25
C ASN A 256 -22.83 -12.84 1.68
N LEU A 257 -22.22 -13.80 2.41
CA LEU A 257 -22.90 -15.00 2.88
C LEU A 257 -23.78 -14.76 4.12
N GLY A 258 -23.39 -13.86 5.03
CA GLY A 258 -24.26 -13.41 6.12
C GLY A 258 -25.49 -12.65 5.62
N ARG A 259 -25.29 -11.77 4.63
CA ARG A 259 -26.38 -11.07 3.91
C ARG A 259 -27.32 -12.05 3.19
N LEU A 260 -26.77 -13.06 2.52
CA LEU A 260 -27.52 -14.14 1.89
C LEU A 260 -28.30 -14.98 2.92
N ALA A 261 -27.70 -15.31 4.07
CA ALA A 261 -28.37 -16.00 5.17
C ALA A 261 -29.54 -15.18 5.74
N LEU A 262 -29.35 -13.89 6.01
CA LEU A 262 -30.39 -13.00 6.54
C LEU A 262 -31.56 -12.85 5.56
N ALA A 263 -31.28 -12.66 4.27
CA ALA A 263 -32.32 -12.61 3.23
C ALA A 263 -33.13 -13.93 3.16
N GLN A 264 -32.45 -15.08 3.22
CA GLN A 264 -33.11 -16.40 3.27
C GLN A 264 -33.93 -16.61 4.55
N ALA A 265 -33.45 -16.16 5.70
CA ALA A 265 -34.17 -16.23 6.96
C ALA A 265 -35.45 -15.38 6.94
N HIS A 266 -35.38 -14.16 6.38
CA HIS A 266 -36.55 -13.34 6.13
C HIS A 266 -37.56 -14.01 5.17
N MET A 267 -37.11 -14.60 4.05
CA MET A 267 -38.00 -15.36 3.15
C MET A 267 -38.70 -16.52 3.88
N ALA A 268 -37.95 -17.30 4.67
CA ALA A 268 -38.48 -18.44 5.42
C ALA A 268 -39.51 -18.04 6.49
N GLN A 269 -39.44 -16.80 7.01
CA GLN A 269 -40.40 -16.22 7.95
C GLN A 269 -41.49 -15.37 7.26
N GLY A 270 -41.64 -15.46 5.93
CA GLY A 270 -42.66 -14.72 5.17
C GLY A 270 -42.39 -13.21 5.00
N ARG A 271 -41.27 -12.72 5.51
CA ARG A 271 -40.85 -11.30 5.51
C ARG A 271 -40.26 -10.88 4.15
N ARG A 272 -41.10 -10.94 3.11
CA ARG A 272 -40.68 -10.77 1.71
C ARG A 272 -40.10 -9.39 1.41
N ASN A 273 -40.58 -8.33 2.07
CA ASN A 273 -40.09 -6.97 1.84
C ASN A 273 -38.68 -6.79 2.41
N GLU A 274 -38.45 -7.27 3.63
CA GLU A 274 -37.15 -7.24 4.29
C GLU A 274 -36.13 -8.09 3.54
N ALA A 275 -36.51 -9.30 3.11
CA ALA A 275 -35.70 -10.12 2.21
C ALA A 275 -35.36 -9.39 0.91
N ARG A 276 -36.33 -8.70 0.30
CA ARG A 276 -36.14 -7.91 -0.94
C ARG A 276 -35.20 -6.72 -0.74
N THR A 277 -35.21 -6.07 0.42
CA THR A 277 -34.25 -5.00 0.74
C THR A 277 -32.82 -5.55 0.79
N VAL A 278 -32.58 -6.57 1.61
CA VAL A 278 -31.25 -7.18 1.77
C VAL A 278 -30.74 -7.78 0.46
N ALA A 279 -31.59 -8.48 -0.30
CA ALA A 279 -31.22 -9.09 -1.58
C ALA A 279 -30.74 -8.05 -2.62
N ALA A 280 -31.43 -6.91 -2.74
CA ALA A 280 -31.07 -5.88 -3.70
C ALA A 280 -29.93 -4.98 -3.22
N GLU A 281 -29.71 -4.83 -1.91
CA GLU A 281 -28.48 -4.21 -1.41
C GLU A 281 -27.28 -5.09 -1.77
N LEU A 282 -27.32 -6.37 -1.38
CA LEU A 282 -26.30 -7.39 -1.70
C LEU A 282 -25.99 -7.42 -3.21
N TRP A 283 -27.01 -7.44 -4.07
CA TRP A 283 -26.82 -7.45 -5.51
C TRP A 283 -26.23 -6.16 -6.10
N ARG A 284 -26.63 -4.97 -5.60
CA ARG A 284 -26.23 -3.69 -6.22
C ARG A 284 -24.89 -3.17 -5.71
N SER A 285 -24.62 -3.21 -4.40
CA SER A 285 -23.45 -2.55 -3.80
C SER A 285 -22.21 -3.44 -3.75
N THR A 286 -22.37 -4.74 -3.49
CA THR A 286 -21.24 -5.63 -3.18
C THR A 286 -20.61 -6.28 -4.42
N LYS A 287 -19.29 -6.50 -4.35
CA LYS A 287 -18.59 -7.41 -5.27
C LYS A 287 -18.89 -8.84 -4.84
N LEU A 288 -19.45 -9.64 -5.75
CA LEU A 288 -19.69 -11.07 -5.53
C LEU A 288 -18.64 -11.89 -6.27
N THR A 289 -18.25 -13.03 -5.72
CA THR A 289 -17.58 -14.09 -6.50
C THR A 289 -18.57 -14.73 -7.48
N ALA A 290 -18.07 -15.44 -8.50
CA ALA A 290 -18.94 -16.17 -9.43
C ALA A 290 -19.78 -17.27 -8.72
N ALA A 291 -19.32 -17.80 -7.59
CA ALA A 291 -20.07 -18.74 -6.77
C ALA A 291 -21.18 -18.04 -5.96
N GLU A 292 -20.88 -16.89 -5.37
CA GLU A 292 -21.86 -16.06 -4.65
C GLU A 292 -22.91 -15.45 -5.58
N GLU A 293 -22.53 -14.98 -6.78
CA GLU A 293 -23.48 -14.45 -7.76
C GLU A 293 -24.47 -15.54 -8.19
N LYS A 294 -23.98 -16.76 -8.45
CA LYS A 294 -24.83 -17.93 -8.70
C LYS A 294 -25.74 -18.25 -7.51
N LEU A 295 -25.23 -18.21 -6.27
CA LEU A 295 -26.04 -18.45 -5.07
C LEU A 295 -27.12 -17.37 -4.87
N VAL A 296 -26.85 -16.10 -5.18
CA VAL A 296 -27.85 -15.04 -5.10
C VAL A 296 -28.92 -15.22 -6.19
N ASP A 297 -28.53 -15.57 -7.42
CA ASP A 297 -29.48 -15.83 -8.51
C ASP A 297 -30.38 -17.04 -8.22
N GLU A 298 -29.80 -18.17 -7.75
CA GLU A 298 -30.54 -19.40 -7.39
C GLU A 298 -31.49 -19.23 -6.19
N ARG A 299 -31.24 -18.28 -5.28
CA ARG A 299 -31.93 -18.21 -3.97
C ARG A 299 -32.75 -16.95 -3.74
N LEU A 300 -32.34 -15.85 -4.36
CA LEU A 300 -32.95 -14.52 -4.21
C LEU A 300 -33.33 -13.89 -5.57
N GLY A 301 -33.07 -14.57 -6.69
CA GLY A 301 -33.33 -14.05 -8.05
C GLY A 301 -34.77 -13.61 -8.29
N GLU A 302 -35.76 -14.28 -7.69
CA GLU A 302 -37.18 -13.91 -7.72
C GLU A 302 -37.55 -12.64 -6.94
N LEU A 303 -36.59 -12.03 -6.24
CA LEU A 303 -36.71 -10.71 -5.60
C LEU A 303 -36.06 -9.63 -6.48
N LEU A 304 -35.10 -9.97 -7.34
CA LEU A 304 -34.35 -9.00 -8.13
C LEU A 304 -35.14 -8.51 -9.34
N THR A 305 -34.99 -7.23 -9.65
CA THR A 305 -35.66 -6.55 -10.76
C THR A 305 -34.66 -6.14 -11.85
N GLU A 306 -35.17 -5.80 -13.03
CA GLU A 306 -34.35 -5.26 -14.12
C GLU A 306 -33.61 -3.96 -13.72
N ALA A 307 -34.18 -3.16 -12.80
CA ALA A 307 -33.52 -1.99 -12.22
C ALA A 307 -32.34 -2.35 -11.29
N ASP A 308 -32.41 -3.47 -10.55
CA ASP A 308 -31.29 -3.93 -9.72
C ASP A 308 -30.14 -4.49 -10.59
N HIS A 309 -30.48 -5.20 -11.67
CA HIS A 309 -29.52 -5.63 -12.69
C HIS A 309 -28.86 -4.41 -13.36
N ARG A 310 -29.63 -3.39 -13.75
CA ARG A 310 -29.13 -2.13 -14.31
C ARG A 310 -28.17 -1.42 -13.37
N ALA A 311 -28.55 -1.26 -12.10
CA ALA A 311 -27.73 -0.59 -11.09
C ALA A 311 -26.39 -1.32 -10.86
N ARG A 312 -26.42 -2.65 -10.68
CA ARG A 312 -25.19 -3.47 -10.58
C ARG A 312 -24.31 -3.34 -11.83
N ALA A 313 -24.90 -3.37 -13.02
CA ALA A 313 -24.16 -3.25 -14.28
C ALA A 313 -23.51 -1.87 -14.47
N VAL A 314 -24.21 -0.79 -14.15
CA VAL A 314 -23.66 0.59 -14.17
C VAL A 314 -22.55 0.76 -13.14
N ARG A 315 -22.75 0.26 -11.90
CA ARG A 315 -21.73 0.23 -10.85
C ARG A 315 -20.47 -0.50 -11.33
N MET A 316 -20.61 -1.66 -11.98
CA MET A 316 -19.50 -2.42 -12.57
C MET A 316 -18.78 -1.69 -13.72
N VAL A 317 -19.44 -0.78 -14.46
CA VAL A 317 -18.76 0.07 -15.45
C VAL A 317 -17.83 1.06 -14.74
N TYR A 318 -18.30 1.76 -13.71
CA TYR A 318 -17.48 2.70 -12.93
C TYR A 318 -16.29 1.99 -12.27
N THR A 319 -16.55 0.93 -11.48
CA THR A 319 -15.51 0.13 -10.81
C THR A 319 -14.64 -0.72 -11.76
N SER A 320 -14.76 -0.50 -13.07
CA SER A 320 -13.93 -1.08 -14.13
C SER A 320 -13.97 -2.62 -14.19
N GLU A 321 -15.06 -3.22 -13.72
CA GLU A 321 -15.40 -4.65 -13.79
C GLU A 321 -16.07 -4.99 -15.15
N LEU A 322 -15.45 -4.51 -16.23
CA LEU A 322 -16.07 -4.32 -17.54
C LEU A 322 -16.54 -5.62 -18.20
N ARG A 323 -15.86 -6.74 -17.94
CA ARG A 323 -16.27 -8.06 -18.45
C ARG A 323 -17.57 -8.55 -17.80
N ASP A 324 -17.72 -8.27 -16.52
CA ASP A 324 -18.85 -8.69 -15.71
C ASP A 324 -20.04 -7.77 -15.99
N ALA A 325 -19.81 -6.46 -16.16
CA ALA A 325 -20.77 -5.50 -16.72
C ALA A 325 -21.31 -5.96 -18.10
N LEU A 326 -20.42 -6.34 -19.04
CA LEU A 326 -20.80 -6.85 -20.37
C LEU A 326 -21.49 -8.24 -20.33
N SER A 327 -21.28 -9.02 -19.26
CA SER A 327 -22.00 -10.27 -19.05
C SER A 327 -23.43 -9.98 -18.57
N LEU A 328 -23.56 -9.12 -17.55
CA LEU A 328 -24.82 -8.73 -16.93
C LEU A 328 -25.70 -7.87 -17.87
N ALA A 329 -25.11 -7.08 -18.77
CA ALA A 329 -25.84 -6.31 -19.78
C ALA A 329 -26.79 -7.18 -20.62
N LYS A 330 -26.47 -8.47 -20.82
CA LYS A 330 -27.30 -9.43 -21.56
C LYS A 330 -28.61 -9.82 -20.84
N ARG A 331 -28.75 -9.47 -19.55
CA ARG A 331 -29.99 -9.61 -18.77
C ARG A 331 -30.87 -8.34 -18.81
N LEU A 332 -30.34 -7.23 -19.36
CA LEU A 332 -31.07 -5.98 -19.57
C LEU A 332 -31.70 -5.98 -20.96
N LYS A 333 -32.74 -5.16 -21.17
CA LYS A 333 -33.43 -5.04 -22.48
C LYS A 333 -33.24 -3.66 -23.09
N GLY A 334 -33.37 -3.61 -24.41
CA GLY A 334 -33.57 -2.37 -25.16
C GLY A 334 -32.45 -1.35 -24.97
N ASP A 335 -32.77 -0.25 -24.29
CA ASP A 335 -31.90 0.93 -24.19
C ASP A 335 -30.85 0.84 -23.07
N ASP A 336 -31.16 0.19 -21.94
CA ASP A 336 -30.21 0.02 -20.85
C ASP A 336 -29.09 -0.98 -21.21
N GLN A 337 -29.39 -2.00 -22.03
CA GLN A 337 -28.36 -2.86 -22.62
C GLN A 337 -27.37 -2.04 -23.46
N LYS A 338 -27.87 -1.20 -24.38
CA LYS A 338 -27.04 -0.35 -25.26
C LYS A 338 -26.15 0.59 -24.46
N LEU A 339 -26.72 1.22 -23.43
CA LEU A 339 -26.05 2.16 -22.55
C LEU A 339 -24.86 1.52 -21.83
N VAL A 340 -25.09 0.38 -21.16
CA VAL A 340 -24.03 -0.36 -20.45
C VAL A 340 -22.99 -0.91 -21.43
N GLU A 341 -23.41 -1.49 -22.55
CA GLU A 341 -22.49 -2.02 -23.55
C GLU A 341 -21.58 -0.94 -24.18
N ALA A 342 -22.12 0.23 -24.51
CA ALA A 342 -21.32 1.32 -25.08
C ALA A 342 -20.31 1.88 -24.06
N ALA A 343 -20.76 2.13 -22.83
CA ALA A 343 -19.90 2.65 -21.77
C ALA A 343 -18.80 1.65 -21.37
N ALA A 344 -19.14 0.35 -21.22
CA ALA A 344 -18.16 -0.68 -20.89
C ALA A 344 -17.09 -0.84 -21.99
N LYS A 345 -17.48 -0.84 -23.27
CA LYS A 345 -16.55 -0.95 -24.42
C LYS A 345 -15.60 0.24 -24.50
N ALA A 346 -16.06 1.45 -24.18
CA ALA A 346 -15.21 2.64 -24.10
C ALA A 346 -14.14 2.54 -23.01
N LEU A 347 -14.53 2.13 -21.80
CA LEU A 347 -13.57 1.94 -20.72
C LEU A 347 -12.61 0.76 -20.98
N GLN A 348 -13.00 -0.19 -21.84
CA GLN A 348 -12.19 -1.32 -22.29
C GLN A 348 -11.23 -0.96 -23.45
N GLY A 349 -11.36 0.23 -24.06
CA GLY A 349 -10.53 0.66 -25.19
C GLY A 349 -10.92 0.06 -26.54
N ASP A 350 -12.19 -0.28 -26.75
CA ASP A 350 -12.69 -0.74 -28.05
C ASP A 350 -12.59 0.39 -29.10
N LYS A 351 -12.03 0.09 -30.28
CA LYS A 351 -11.87 1.07 -31.38
C LYS A 351 -13.20 1.60 -31.92
N LYS A 352 -14.33 0.94 -31.64
CA LYS A 352 -15.69 1.39 -32.00
C LYS A 352 -16.46 2.01 -30.83
N ALA A 353 -15.80 2.26 -29.70
CA ALA A 353 -16.45 2.84 -28.52
C ALA A 353 -17.06 4.23 -28.77
N GLN A 354 -16.33 5.13 -29.43
CA GLN A 354 -16.83 6.46 -29.79
C GLN A 354 -18.09 6.35 -30.66
N GLU A 355 -18.01 5.54 -31.73
CA GLU A 355 -19.13 5.23 -32.62
C GLU A 355 -20.36 4.69 -31.85
N ALA A 356 -20.15 3.82 -30.86
CA ALA A 356 -21.22 3.26 -30.03
C ALA A 356 -21.82 4.29 -29.05
N LEU A 357 -20.99 5.15 -28.45
CA LEU A 357 -21.41 6.20 -27.51
C LEU A 357 -22.10 7.39 -28.19
N ASP A 358 -21.82 7.66 -29.47
CA ASP A 358 -22.48 8.70 -30.26
C ASP A 358 -23.75 8.21 -30.97
N LYS A 359 -23.87 6.90 -31.20
CA LYS A 359 -25.12 6.26 -31.66
C LYS A 359 -26.17 6.08 -30.56
N LEU A 360 -25.86 6.43 -29.30
CA LEU A 360 -26.85 6.46 -28.23
C LEU A 360 -27.88 7.58 -28.49
N PRO A 361 -29.20 7.32 -28.39
CA PRO A 361 -30.22 8.36 -28.34
C PRO A 361 -29.87 9.42 -27.30
N LYS A 362 -30.13 10.71 -27.58
CA LYS A 362 -29.69 11.85 -26.75
C LYS A 362 -29.91 11.64 -25.24
N LYS A 363 -31.11 11.20 -24.84
CA LYS A 363 -31.46 10.90 -23.43
C LYS A 363 -30.58 9.84 -22.75
N LEU A 364 -29.98 8.91 -23.51
CA LEU A 364 -29.00 7.93 -23.03
C LEU A 364 -27.57 8.48 -23.10
N GLY A 365 -27.23 9.21 -24.16
CA GLY A 365 -25.91 9.86 -24.31
C GLY A 365 -25.63 10.95 -23.26
N GLU A 366 -26.68 11.45 -22.60
CA GLU A 366 -26.65 12.39 -21.48
C GLU A 366 -26.80 11.70 -20.10
N GLN A 367 -26.88 10.36 -20.04
CA GLN A 367 -26.83 9.63 -18.75
C GLN A 367 -25.42 9.73 -18.14
N PRO A 368 -25.29 9.82 -16.80
CA PRO A 368 -23.99 9.90 -16.14
C PRO A 368 -22.98 8.85 -16.61
N VAL A 369 -23.34 7.56 -16.64
CA VAL A 369 -22.42 6.50 -17.08
C VAL A 369 -21.91 6.66 -18.53
N ALA A 370 -22.69 7.30 -19.42
CA ALA A 370 -22.25 7.63 -20.77
C ALA A 370 -21.35 8.87 -20.81
N LEU A 371 -21.65 9.90 -20.01
CA LEU A 371 -20.80 11.09 -19.88
C LEU A 371 -19.44 10.73 -19.26
N PHE A 372 -19.41 9.91 -18.22
CA PHE A 372 -18.18 9.37 -17.62
C PHE A 372 -17.35 8.59 -18.64
N ALA A 373 -17.98 7.70 -19.41
CA ALA A 373 -17.31 6.94 -20.46
C ALA A 373 -16.73 7.84 -21.57
N LYS A 374 -17.45 8.90 -21.98
CA LYS A 374 -16.95 9.89 -22.95
C LYS A 374 -15.78 10.70 -22.39
N ALA A 375 -15.88 11.21 -21.16
CA ALA A 375 -14.79 11.98 -20.52
C ALA A 375 -13.50 11.16 -20.38
N ARG A 376 -13.63 9.92 -19.90
CA ARG A 376 -12.51 9.00 -19.69
C ARG A 376 -11.91 8.49 -21.00
N LEU A 377 -12.68 8.48 -22.09
CA LEU A 377 -12.19 8.21 -23.45
C LEU A 377 -11.42 9.41 -24.03
N ALA A 378 -12.00 10.61 -23.97
CA ALA A 378 -11.35 11.86 -24.39
C ALA A 378 -10.01 12.08 -23.66
N ARG A 379 -9.99 11.92 -22.33
CA ARG A 379 -8.76 12.02 -21.52
C ARG A 379 -7.69 11.01 -21.93
N ARG A 380 -8.07 9.78 -22.33
CA ARG A 380 -7.14 8.76 -22.85
C ARG A 380 -6.64 9.05 -24.27
N ALA A 381 -7.35 9.86 -25.04
CA ALA A 381 -6.94 10.32 -26.37
C ALA A 381 -6.06 11.58 -26.34
N GLY A 382 -5.89 12.23 -25.17
CA GLY A 382 -5.26 13.55 -25.08
C GLY A 382 -6.22 14.70 -25.45
N GLU A 383 -7.52 14.46 -25.45
CA GLU A 383 -8.57 15.47 -25.69
C GLU A 383 -8.96 16.11 -24.34
N GLU A 384 -7.97 16.75 -23.71
CA GLU A 384 -7.95 17.20 -22.31
C GLU A 384 -9.10 18.19 -22.02
N GLU A 385 -9.31 19.13 -22.96
CA GLU A 385 -10.34 20.17 -22.87
C GLU A 385 -11.75 19.59 -23.06
N GLU A 386 -11.91 18.62 -23.96
CA GLU A 386 -13.20 17.95 -24.18
C GLU A 386 -13.56 17.08 -22.97
N ALA A 387 -12.58 16.38 -22.38
CA ALA A 387 -12.77 15.67 -21.12
C ALA A 387 -13.29 16.60 -20.02
N GLY A 388 -12.64 17.76 -19.80
CA GLY A 388 -13.12 18.79 -18.88
C GLY A 388 -14.53 19.29 -19.20
N ARG A 389 -14.81 19.61 -20.48
CA ARG A 389 -16.13 20.07 -20.96
C ARG A 389 -17.22 19.00 -20.85
N ILE A 390 -16.89 17.71 -20.82
CA ILE A 390 -17.83 16.62 -20.53
C ILE A 390 -18.06 16.50 -19.02
N LEU A 391 -17.00 16.54 -18.22
CA LEU A 391 -17.10 16.44 -16.75
C LEU A 391 -17.87 17.63 -16.13
N MET A 392 -17.80 18.83 -16.73
CA MET A 392 -18.65 19.98 -16.36
C MET A 392 -20.17 19.77 -16.57
N LYS A 393 -20.58 18.67 -17.24
CA LYS A 393 -21.98 18.26 -17.42
C LYS A 393 -22.41 17.18 -16.42
N ALA A 394 -21.55 16.77 -15.49
CA ALA A 394 -21.91 15.85 -14.42
C ALA A 394 -23.07 16.45 -13.58
N PRO A 395 -24.06 15.64 -13.16
CA PRO A 395 -24.97 16.07 -12.12
C PRO A 395 -24.19 16.19 -10.80
N ALA A 396 -24.55 17.19 -9.98
CA ALA A 396 -24.07 17.31 -8.60
C ALA A 396 -24.93 16.49 -7.59
N ASP A 397 -25.71 15.53 -8.12
CA ASP A 397 -26.60 14.65 -7.36
C ASP A 397 -25.93 13.28 -7.22
N GLU A 398 -25.57 12.93 -5.98
CA GLU A 398 -24.86 11.69 -5.64
C GLU A 398 -25.61 10.43 -6.09
N ASP A 399 -26.94 10.40 -5.89
CA ASP A 399 -27.80 9.26 -6.27
C ASP A 399 -27.86 9.09 -7.80
N ALA A 400 -27.77 10.17 -8.57
CA ALA A 400 -27.70 10.13 -10.02
C ALA A 400 -26.33 9.63 -10.54
N LEU A 401 -25.24 9.94 -9.82
CA LEU A 401 -23.89 9.50 -10.20
C LEU A 401 -23.68 8.00 -9.94
N ALA A 402 -24.17 7.47 -8.82
CA ALA A 402 -24.06 6.06 -8.38
C ALA A 402 -22.63 5.50 -8.16
N ALA A 403 -21.58 6.28 -8.43
CA ALA A 403 -20.20 6.07 -7.97
C ALA A 403 -19.46 7.42 -7.88
N PRO A 404 -19.80 8.30 -6.92
CA PRO A 404 -19.35 9.70 -6.95
C PRO A 404 -17.84 9.89 -6.77
N ASP A 405 -17.18 9.02 -6.00
CA ASP A 405 -15.71 9.03 -5.82
C ASP A 405 -14.95 8.75 -7.13
N GLU A 406 -15.46 7.85 -7.99
CA GLU A 406 -14.87 7.57 -9.32
C GLU A 406 -15.03 8.79 -10.26
N TRP A 407 -16.12 9.54 -10.12
CA TRP A 407 -16.33 10.81 -10.82
C TRP A 407 -15.37 11.89 -10.36
N TRP A 408 -15.19 12.04 -9.04
CA TRP A 408 -14.18 12.95 -8.49
C TRP A 408 -12.79 12.59 -9.03
N LEU A 409 -12.41 11.32 -9.08
CA LEU A 409 -11.10 10.91 -9.61
C LEU A 409 -10.84 11.35 -11.06
N GLU A 410 -11.86 11.35 -11.94
CA GLU A 410 -11.70 11.90 -13.29
C GLU A 410 -11.71 13.45 -13.31
N GLN A 411 -12.49 14.12 -12.45
CA GLN A 411 -12.47 15.58 -12.26
C GLN A 411 -11.13 16.10 -11.70
N LYS A 412 -10.55 15.39 -10.73
CA LYS A 412 -9.24 15.61 -10.10
C LYS A 412 -8.11 15.59 -11.11
N LEU A 413 -8.13 14.63 -12.05
CA LEU A 413 -7.17 14.51 -13.13
C LEU A 413 -7.36 15.62 -14.18
N ALA A 414 -8.58 15.85 -14.63
CA ALA A 414 -8.87 16.87 -15.65
C ALA A 414 -8.62 18.31 -15.15
N SER A 415 -8.90 18.61 -13.89
CA SER A 415 -8.59 19.94 -13.31
C SER A 415 -7.09 20.16 -13.16
N ARG A 416 -6.30 19.14 -12.78
CA ARG A 416 -4.82 19.25 -12.80
C ARG A 416 -4.30 19.53 -14.22
N TRP A 417 -4.80 18.82 -15.22
CA TRP A 417 -4.48 19.09 -16.63
C TRP A 417 -4.86 20.51 -17.10
N LEU A 418 -6.00 21.05 -16.63
CA LEU A 418 -6.35 22.45 -16.90
C LEU A 418 -5.39 23.45 -16.23
N LEU A 419 -4.81 23.14 -15.06
CA LEU A 419 -3.75 23.97 -14.45
C LEU A 419 -2.48 23.99 -15.30
N GLU A 420 -2.03 22.83 -15.80
CA GLU A 420 -0.86 22.72 -16.67
C GLU A 420 -1.00 23.54 -17.97
N ARG A 421 -2.23 23.71 -18.46
CA ARG A 421 -2.55 24.57 -19.62
C ARG A 421 -2.83 26.04 -19.24
N GLY A 422 -2.60 26.45 -18.00
CA GLY A 422 -2.87 27.81 -17.49
C GLY A 422 -4.35 28.16 -17.29
N ARG A 423 -5.27 27.20 -17.48
CA ARG A 423 -6.73 27.38 -17.44
C ARG A 423 -7.28 27.26 -16.01
N ALA A 424 -6.61 27.88 -15.04
CA ALA A 424 -6.89 27.74 -13.61
C ALA A 424 -8.34 28.07 -13.19
N LYS A 425 -8.99 29.02 -13.89
CA LYS A 425 -10.41 29.37 -13.64
C LYS A 425 -11.35 28.21 -13.95
N GLU A 426 -11.03 27.40 -14.96
CA GLU A 426 -11.82 26.23 -15.35
C GLU A 426 -11.45 24.99 -14.54
N ALA A 427 -10.17 24.84 -14.17
CA ALA A 427 -9.74 23.86 -13.19
C ALA A 427 -10.53 23.99 -11.88
N TYR A 428 -10.64 25.22 -11.34
CA TYR A 428 -11.42 25.55 -10.15
C TYR A 428 -12.93 25.36 -10.35
N ALA A 429 -13.48 25.81 -11.50
CA ALA A 429 -14.89 25.59 -11.80
C ALA A 429 -15.27 24.10 -11.89
N LEU A 430 -14.32 23.24 -12.24
CA LEU A 430 -14.47 21.79 -12.26
C LEU A 430 -14.34 21.15 -10.89
N THR A 431 -13.47 21.63 -10.00
CA THR A 431 -13.43 21.14 -8.60
C THR A 431 -14.71 21.49 -7.85
N LEU A 432 -15.32 22.64 -8.12
CA LEU A 432 -16.67 23.02 -7.63
C LEU A 432 -17.82 22.16 -8.20
N LYS A 433 -17.52 21.08 -8.95
CA LYS A 433 -18.48 20.06 -9.40
C LYS A 433 -18.23 18.67 -8.82
N HIS A 434 -17.38 18.56 -7.80
CA HIS A 434 -17.24 17.31 -7.05
C HIS A 434 -18.55 16.96 -6.33
N ALA A 435 -18.73 15.67 -6.11
CA ALA A 435 -19.79 15.10 -5.28
C ALA A 435 -19.22 13.91 -4.48
N ALA A 436 -17.94 13.99 -4.12
CA ALA A 436 -17.24 12.90 -3.43
C ALA A 436 -17.96 12.53 -2.12
N GLN A 437 -18.00 11.24 -1.79
CA GLN A 437 -18.71 10.73 -0.62
C GLN A 437 -17.76 10.25 0.47
N SER A 438 -16.67 9.55 0.12
CA SER A 438 -15.73 9.08 1.15
C SER A 438 -14.96 10.26 1.76
N PRO A 439 -14.66 10.27 3.08
CA PRO A 439 -14.01 11.41 3.72
C PRO A 439 -12.65 11.78 3.12
N ALA A 440 -11.90 10.80 2.61
CA ALA A 440 -10.61 11.04 1.94
C ALA A 440 -10.80 11.80 0.61
N GLU A 441 -11.70 11.33 -0.27
CA GLU A 441 -11.93 11.99 -1.56
C GLU A 441 -12.66 13.33 -1.41
N ARG A 442 -13.53 13.49 -0.39
CA ARG A 442 -14.08 14.80 0.02
C ARG A 442 -12.99 15.77 0.46
N SER A 443 -12.06 15.32 1.31
CA SER A 443 -10.93 16.14 1.77
C SER A 443 -10.04 16.56 0.62
N ASP A 444 -9.70 15.63 -0.29
CA ASP A 444 -8.85 15.91 -1.45
C ASP A 444 -9.54 16.82 -2.49
N ALA A 445 -10.86 16.72 -2.67
CA ALA A 445 -11.63 17.61 -3.53
C ALA A 445 -11.65 19.05 -3.04
N GLU A 446 -12.01 19.25 -1.77
CA GLU A 446 -11.99 20.57 -1.14
C GLU A 446 -10.54 21.11 -1.05
N TRP A 447 -9.57 20.27 -0.67
CA TRP A 447 -8.17 20.67 -0.65
C TRP A 447 -7.69 21.11 -2.04
N GLN A 448 -8.07 20.42 -3.12
CA GLN A 448 -7.67 20.81 -4.47
C GLN A 448 -8.37 22.09 -4.93
N ALA A 449 -9.64 22.31 -4.57
CA ALA A 449 -10.32 23.58 -4.80
C ALA A 449 -9.61 24.74 -4.08
N GLY A 450 -9.23 24.54 -2.80
CA GLY A 450 -8.50 25.52 -2.00
C GLY A 450 -7.09 25.80 -2.53
N TRP A 451 -6.35 24.77 -2.93
CA TRP A 451 -5.02 24.91 -3.53
C TRP A 451 -5.07 25.69 -4.84
N ILE A 452 -6.06 25.43 -5.70
CA ILE A 452 -6.25 26.19 -6.94
C ILE A 452 -6.58 27.66 -6.65
N ALA A 453 -7.52 27.91 -5.72
CA ALA A 453 -7.91 29.26 -5.30
C ALA A 453 -6.71 30.06 -4.75
N LEU A 454 -5.91 29.45 -3.86
CA LEU A 454 -4.77 30.10 -3.22
C LEU A 454 -3.58 30.34 -4.16
N ARG A 455 -3.24 29.36 -5.00
CA ARG A 455 -1.95 29.34 -5.72
C ARG A 455 -2.01 29.82 -7.17
N PHE A 456 -3.19 29.81 -7.79
CA PHE A 456 -3.35 30.13 -9.22
C PHE A 456 -4.40 31.21 -9.52
N LEU A 457 -5.21 31.59 -8.53
CA LEU A 457 -6.31 32.55 -8.72
C LEU A 457 -6.23 33.79 -7.81
N ASP A 458 -5.26 33.85 -6.89
CA ASP A 458 -5.12 34.90 -5.86
C ASP A 458 -6.40 35.11 -5.03
N ARG A 459 -6.98 33.99 -4.58
CA ARG A 459 -8.26 33.93 -3.84
C ARG A 459 -8.09 33.25 -2.47
N PRO A 460 -7.32 33.85 -1.54
CA PRO A 460 -7.07 33.25 -0.23
C PRO A 460 -8.33 33.12 0.63
N ALA A 461 -9.29 34.06 0.51
CA ALA A 461 -10.56 33.99 1.22
C ALA A 461 -11.41 32.76 0.86
N ASP A 462 -11.50 32.41 -0.43
CA ASP A 462 -12.16 31.18 -0.87
C ASP A 462 -11.37 29.93 -0.46
N ALA A 463 -10.03 30.00 -0.51
CA ALA A 463 -9.16 28.90 -0.10
C ALA A 463 -9.30 28.55 1.39
N ILE A 464 -9.50 29.55 2.27
CA ILE A 464 -9.78 29.33 3.70
C ILE A 464 -11.05 28.49 3.88
N GLY A 465 -12.14 28.80 3.15
CA GLY A 465 -13.38 28.03 3.21
C GLY A 465 -13.20 26.58 2.76
N HIS A 466 -12.50 26.39 1.64
CA HIS A 466 -12.19 25.06 1.11
C HIS A 466 -11.30 24.23 2.05
N PHE A 467 -10.19 24.77 2.54
CA PHE A 467 -9.32 24.02 3.46
C PHE A 467 -9.97 23.74 4.82
N ALA A 468 -10.93 24.58 5.27
CA ALA A 468 -11.71 24.31 6.46
C ALA A 468 -12.66 23.10 6.30
N GLU A 469 -13.33 22.95 5.15
CA GLU A 469 -14.17 21.76 4.90
C GLU A 469 -13.31 20.52 4.56
N ALA A 470 -12.16 20.70 3.92
CA ALA A 470 -11.18 19.62 3.74
C ALA A 470 -10.68 19.04 5.08
N LEU A 471 -10.56 19.90 6.09
CA LEU A 471 -10.20 19.55 7.46
C LEU A 471 -11.37 18.98 8.27
N SER A 472 -12.60 19.46 8.07
CA SER A 472 -13.78 19.07 8.88
C SER A 472 -14.12 17.57 8.79
N VAL A 473 -13.66 16.90 7.74
CA VAL A 473 -13.97 15.50 7.41
C VAL A 473 -12.85 14.51 7.77
N VAL A 474 -11.68 14.96 8.21
CA VAL A 474 -10.50 14.09 8.43
C VAL A 474 -10.06 14.02 9.89
N SER A 475 -9.49 12.86 10.27
CA SER A 475 -8.99 12.60 11.62
C SER A 475 -7.59 12.00 11.67
N LEU A 476 -6.99 11.63 10.53
CA LEU A 476 -5.63 11.09 10.46
C LEU A 476 -4.60 12.23 10.61
N PRO A 477 -3.52 12.06 11.40
CA PRO A 477 -2.55 13.12 11.67
C PRO A 477 -1.97 13.79 10.42
N ILE A 478 -1.68 13.05 9.34
CA ILE A 478 -1.18 13.66 8.09
C ILE A 478 -2.23 14.53 7.40
N SER A 479 -3.50 14.13 7.40
CA SER A 479 -4.59 14.85 6.74
C SER A 479 -4.99 16.08 7.53
N VAL A 480 -5.06 15.96 8.87
CA VAL A 480 -5.28 17.09 9.79
C VAL A 480 -4.14 18.11 9.64
N SER A 481 -2.89 17.65 9.67
CA SER A 481 -1.70 18.49 9.49
C SER A 481 -1.66 19.19 8.13
N ARG A 482 -2.05 18.50 7.05
CA ARG A 482 -2.19 19.08 5.70
C ARG A 482 -3.26 20.18 5.69
N GLY A 483 -4.45 19.92 6.23
CA GLY A 483 -5.53 20.91 6.31
C GLY A 483 -5.12 22.16 7.11
N GLU A 484 -4.57 21.96 8.31
CA GLU A 484 -4.10 23.03 9.19
C GLU A 484 -2.91 23.82 8.57
N TYR A 485 -1.92 23.17 7.94
CA TYR A 485 -0.85 23.89 7.23
C TYR A 485 -1.37 24.76 6.08
N TRP A 486 -2.30 24.24 5.27
CA TRP A 486 -2.82 24.97 4.12
C TRP A 486 -3.81 26.07 4.52
N LEU A 487 -4.56 25.91 5.62
CA LEU A 487 -5.25 27.01 6.30
C LEU A 487 -4.25 28.08 6.77
N GLY A 488 -3.11 27.69 7.34
CA GLY A 488 -2.02 28.60 7.71
C GLY A 488 -1.52 29.42 6.52
N ARG A 489 -1.17 28.76 5.41
CA ARG A 489 -0.77 29.40 4.14
C ARG A 489 -1.84 30.34 3.59
N ALA A 490 -3.12 29.97 3.68
CA ALA A 490 -4.23 30.78 3.18
C ALA A 490 -4.50 32.01 4.05
N HIS A 491 -4.45 31.88 5.38
CA HIS A 491 -4.54 33.01 6.30
C HIS A 491 -3.35 33.97 6.19
N GLU A 492 -2.14 33.45 5.99
CA GLU A 492 -0.93 34.25 5.74
C GLU A 492 -1.09 35.11 4.47
N ALA A 493 -1.56 34.50 3.37
CA ALA A 493 -1.87 35.21 2.12
C ALA A 493 -3.05 36.19 2.26
N ASN A 494 -4.01 35.92 3.13
CA ASN A 494 -5.10 36.83 3.49
C ASN A 494 -4.67 37.95 4.47
N GLY A 495 -3.39 38.01 4.85
CA GLY A 495 -2.84 38.99 5.79
C GLY A 495 -3.14 38.74 7.27
N ASP A 496 -3.84 37.65 7.61
CA ASP A 496 -4.23 37.27 8.97
C ASP A 496 -3.15 36.39 9.61
N ARG A 497 -2.01 37.02 9.94
CA ARG A 497 -0.83 36.34 10.49
C ARG A 497 -1.09 35.66 11.84
N THR A 498 -1.98 36.21 12.65
CA THR A 498 -2.36 35.62 13.94
C THR A 498 -3.07 34.28 13.73
N LYS A 499 -4.09 34.20 12.85
CA LYS A 499 -4.68 32.90 12.50
C LYS A 499 -3.71 31.99 11.76
N ALA A 500 -2.83 32.53 10.91
CA ALA A 500 -1.81 31.71 10.27
C ALA A 500 -0.92 30.99 11.32
N ALA A 501 -0.47 31.69 12.35
CA ALA A 501 0.28 31.11 13.46
C ALA A 501 -0.55 30.14 14.35
N GLU A 502 -1.86 30.36 14.52
CA GLU A 502 -2.76 29.39 15.18
C GLU A 502 -2.84 28.08 14.40
N HIS A 503 -3.12 28.15 13.09
CA HIS A 503 -3.23 26.99 12.20
C HIS A 503 -1.89 26.24 12.06
N TYR A 504 -0.77 26.96 11.87
CA TYR A 504 0.56 26.34 11.85
C TYR A 504 0.91 25.64 13.18
N ARG A 505 0.48 26.16 14.34
CA ARG A 505 0.77 25.52 15.63
C ARG A 505 0.10 24.15 15.74
N LYS A 506 -1.17 24.03 15.33
CA LYS A 506 -1.89 22.76 15.32
C LYS A 506 -1.31 21.76 14.32
N ALA A 507 -0.93 22.20 13.12
CA ALA A 507 -0.20 21.34 12.19
C ALA A 507 1.12 20.84 12.82
N GLY A 508 1.82 21.72 13.54
CA GLY A 508 3.06 21.42 14.27
C GLY A 508 2.92 20.46 15.45
N GLU A 509 1.71 20.28 16.03
CA GLU A 509 1.44 19.22 17.02
C GLU A 509 1.67 17.83 16.40
N HIS A 510 1.47 17.69 15.08
CA HIS A 510 1.80 16.50 14.29
C HIS A 510 3.24 16.58 13.71
N PHE A 511 4.23 16.87 14.57
CA PHE A 511 5.65 17.09 14.21
C PHE A 511 6.34 15.95 13.43
N SER A 512 5.75 14.75 13.42
CA SER A 512 6.21 13.59 12.66
C SER A 512 5.74 13.57 11.19
N THR A 513 4.92 14.55 10.78
CA THR A 513 4.33 14.66 9.44
C THR A 513 4.99 15.76 8.60
N TYR A 514 5.04 15.58 7.29
CA TYR A 514 5.61 16.54 6.33
C TYR A 514 5.07 17.97 6.52
N TYR A 515 3.75 18.10 6.60
CA TYR A 515 3.09 19.39 6.76
C TYR A 515 3.24 20.00 8.15
N GLY A 516 3.40 19.17 9.19
CA GLY A 516 3.65 19.65 10.55
C GLY A 516 5.05 20.21 10.66
N GLN A 517 6.03 19.56 10.04
CA GLN A 517 7.41 20.03 9.96
C GLN A 517 7.53 21.35 9.17
N LEU A 518 6.80 21.49 8.05
CA LEU A 518 6.71 22.77 7.34
C LEU A 518 6.04 23.88 8.19
N ALA A 519 5.03 23.53 8.99
CA ALA A 519 4.39 24.48 9.88
C ALA A 519 5.31 24.94 11.03
N LEU A 520 6.09 24.01 11.60
CA LEU A 520 7.10 24.30 12.62
C LEU A 520 8.20 25.24 12.08
N GLU A 521 8.67 25.04 10.85
CA GLU A 521 9.61 25.97 10.19
C GLU A 521 9.02 27.38 10.05
N ARG A 522 7.74 27.51 9.65
CA ARG A 522 7.06 28.82 9.55
C ARG A 522 6.84 29.53 10.89
N LEU A 523 6.76 28.78 11.99
CA LEU A 523 6.77 29.33 13.36
C LEU A 523 8.19 29.71 13.84
N GLY A 524 9.23 29.31 13.11
CA GLY A 524 10.63 29.54 13.47
C GLY A 524 11.17 28.57 14.52
N VAL A 525 10.60 27.35 14.58
CA VAL A 525 11.10 26.24 15.39
C VAL A 525 12.24 25.56 14.62
N ASP A 526 13.42 25.49 15.24
CA ASP A 526 14.68 25.01 14.65
C ASP A 526 14.98 23.53 14.93
N SER A 527 14.17 22.88 15.77
CA SER A 527 14.44 21.55 16.31
C SER A 527 13.13 20.78 16.57
N LEU A 528 13.14 19.47 16.28
CA LEU A 528 11.98 18.61 16.56
C LEU A 528 11.98 18.15 18.02
N PRO A 529 10.81 17.99 18.67
CA PRO A 529 10.70 17.62 20.09
C PRO A 529 11.14 16.18 20.43
N GLY A 530 11.66 15.43 19.45
CA GLY A 530 12.25 14.10 19.62
C GLY A 530 11.23 12.98 19.82
N ALA A 531 11.33 11.94 18.98
CA ALA A 531 10.62 10.69 19.21
C ALA A 531 11.34 9.86 20.30
N HIS A 532 11.08 10.20 21.57
CA HIS A 532 11.68 9.61 22.78
C HIS A 532 10.90 8.39 23.30
N LYS A 533 11.59 7.44 23.96
CA LYS A 533 10.97 6.21 24.47
C LYS A 533 9.90 6.56 25.53
N PRO A 534 8.64 6.11 25.41
CA PRO A 534 7.58 6.54 26.31
C PRO A 534 7.89 6.19 27.77
N LEU A 535 7.69 7.14 28.69
CA LEU A 535 7.93 6.94 30.13
C LEU A 535 7.15 5.73 30.69
N ILE A 536 5.96 5.50 30.15
CA ILE A 536 5.08 4.39 30.52
C ILE A 536 5.52 3.02 29.97
N ALA A 537 6.44 2.93 29.00
CA ALA A 537 6.73 1.70 28.23
C ALA A 537 6.96 0.47 29.12
N HIS A 538 7.75 0.62 30.18
CA HIS A 538 8.04 -0.46 31.12
C HIS A 538 6.86 -0.90 31.99
N ALA A 539 5.89 -0.01 32.25
CA ALA A 539 4.66 -0.32 32.97
C ALA A 539 3.59 -0.89 32.03
N ALA A 540 3.48 -0.31 30.83
CA ALA A 540 2.65 -0.77 29.73
C ALA A 540 2.98 -2.22 29.34
N LEU A 541 4.27 -2.58 29.19
CA LEU A 541 4.70 -3.96 28.95
C LEU A 541 4.25 -4.89 30.08
N ARG A 542 4.51 -4.56 31.36
CA ARG A 542 4.07 -5.39 32.49
C ARG A 542 2.55 -5.58 32.52
N HIS A 543 1.78 -4.56 32.15
CA HIS A 543 0.33 -4.66 32.03
C HIS A 543 -0.09 -5.53 30.84
N ALA A 544 0.51 -5.34 29.67
CA ALA A 544 0.27 -6.17 28.50
C ALA A 544 0.57 -7.66 28.81
N GLU A 545 1.65 -7.96 29.52
CA GLU A 545 2.02 -9.33 29.92
C GLU A 545 1.05 -10.00 30.91
N THR A 546 0.14 -9.28 31.59
CA THR A 546 -0.93 -9.93 32.35
C THR A 546 -2.04 -10.46 31.43
N GLN A 547 -2.19 -9.90 30.23
CA GLN A 547 -3.26 -10.22 29.30
C GLN A 547 -3.05 -11.58 28.63
N GLU A 548 -4.12 -12.36 28.57
CA GLU A 548 -4.14 -13.70 27.98
C GLU A 548 -3.61 -13.77 26.53
N PRO A 549 -4.05 -12.92 25.57
CA PRO A 549 -3.53 -12.97 24.21
C PRO A 549 -2.04 -12.62 24.11
N VAL A 550 -1.50 -11.78 25.01
CA VAL A 550 -0.07 -11.43 25.02
C VAL A 550 0.77 -12.60 25.54
N LYS A 551 0.28 -13.33 26.56
CA LYS A 551 0.89 -14.60 27.00
C LYS A 551 0.90 -15.63 25.87
N ALA A 552 -0.21 -15.77 25.15
CA ALA A 552 -0.31 -16.67 23.99
C ALA A 552 0.64 -16.27 22.85
N ILE A 553 0.79 -14.97 22.56
CA ILE A 553 1.78 -14.42 21.61
C ILE A 553 3.21 -14.74 22.04
N ARG A 554 3.57 -14.50 23.32
CA ARG A 554 4.91 -14.81 23.86
C ARG A 554 5.19 -16.32 23.88
N LEU A 555 4.17 -17.14 24.09
CA LEU A 555 4.25 -18.60 24.01
C LEU A 555 4.50 -19.08 22.58
N LEU A 556 3.76 -18.58 21.58
CA LEU A 556 4.04 -18.84 20.16
C LEU A 556 5.48 -18.45 19.78
N TRP A 557 5.95 -17.29 20.26
CA TRP A 557 7.32 -16.84 20.05
C TRP A 557 8.35 -17.79 20.70
N GLN A 558 8.16 -18.21 21.95
CA GLN A 558 9.01 -19.19 22.65
C GLN A 558 9.06 -20.54 21.92
N LEU A 559 7.93 -20.95 21.32
CA LEU A 559 7.78 -22.14 20.49
C LEU A 559 8.30 -21.99 19.05
N GLY A 560 8.86 -20.83 18.67
CA GLY A 560 9.45 -20.61 17.33
C GLY A 560 8.45 -20.26 16.22
N HIS A 561 7.17 -20.04 16.54
CA HIS A 561 6.14 -19.61 15.58
C HIS A 561 6.17 -18.08 15.36
N GLU A 562 7.35 -17.53 15.06
CA GLU A 562 7.61 -16.09 15.03
C GLU A 562 6.68 -15.31 14.09
N SER A 563 6.46 -15.81 12.87
CA SER A 563 5.56 -15.20 11.88
C SER A 563 4.11 -15.10 12.39
N LEU A 564 3.63 -16.11 13.13
CA LEU A 564 2.29 -16.07 13.72
C LEU A 564 2.24 -15.14 14.93
N ALA A 565 3.28 -15.13 15.77
CA ALA A 565 3.40 -14.21 16.89
C ALA A 565 3.38 -12.73 16.44
N THR A 566 4.16 -12.35 15.42
CA THR A 566 4.21 -10.96 14.92
C THR A 566 2.92 -10.51 14.22
N GLN A 567 2.26 -11.41 13.47
CA GLN A 567 0.91 -11.17 12.94
C GLN A 567 -0.06 -10.84 14.08
N LEU A 568 -0.06 -11.64 15.15
CA LEU A 568 -0.99 -11.47 16.27
C LEU A 568 -0.65 -10.26 17.16
N MET A 569 0.62 -9.91 17.34
CA MET A 569 1.03 -8.63 17.94
C MET A 569 0.43 -7.44 17.18
N THR A 570 0.56 -7.44 15.85
CA THR A 570 0.10 -6.35 14.98
C THR A 570 -1.44 -6.28 14.94
N SER A 571 -2.12 -7.43 14.95
CA SER A 571 -3.58 -7.54 15.03
C SER A 571 -4.10 -7.02 16.38
N LEU A 572 -3.51 -7.47 17.50
CA LEU A 572 -3.87 -7.01 18.84
C LEU A 572 -3.67 -5.50 19.00
N ALA A 573 -2.54 -4.97 18.53
CA ALA A 573 -2.26 -3.54 18.55
C ALA A 573 -3.23 -2.70 17.70
N ARG A 574 -3.75 -3.26 16.59
CA ARG A 574 -4.75 -2.57 15.76
C ARG A 574 -6.11 -2.52 16.45
N GLU A 575 -6.51 -3.63 17.07
CA GLU A 575 -7.88 -3.87 17.54
C GLU A 575 -8.11 -3.39 19.00
N THR A 576 -7.08 -3.41 19.86
CA THR A 576 -7.23 -3.01 21.27
C THR A 576 -7.50 -1.51 21.42
N ARG A 577 -8.38 -1.16 22.36
CA ARG A 577 -8.66 0.23 22.75
C ARG A 577 -7.78 0.72 23.92
N SER A 578 -6.88 -0.11 24.42
CA SER A 578 -6.01 0.23 25.55
C SER A 578 -4.64 0.70 25.08
N THR A 579 -4.33 1.97 25.32
CA THR A 579 -2.98 2.57 25.18
C THR A 579 -1.92 1.73 25.88
N ALA A 580 -2.22 1.22 27.08
CA ALA A 580 -1.29 0.40 27.85
C ALA A 580 -1.00 -0.96 27.18
N ILE A 581 -1.99 -1.57 26.52
CA ILE A 581 -1.76 -2.79 25.73
C ILE A 581 -0.99 -2.46 24.45
N ARG A 582 -1.38 -1.41 23.70
CA ARG A 582 -0.73 -1.06 22.43
C ARG A 582 0.74 -0.67 22.62
N VAL A 583 1.04 0.20 23.58
CA VAL A 583 2.42 0.59 23.96
C VAL A 583 3.19 -0.60 24.54
N GLY A 584 2.56 -1.47 25.32
CA GLY A 584 3.20 -2.66 25.88
C GLY A 584 3.57 -3.71 24.82
N VAL A 585 2.75 -3.87 23.78
CA VAL A 585 3.03 -4.78 22.65
C VAL A 585 4.05 -4.16 21.68
N ALA A 586 4.08 -2.83 21.52
CA ALA A 586 5.17 -2.12 20.84
C ALA A 586 6.53 -2.33 21.54
N GLU A 587 6.55 -2.16 22.87
CA GLU A 587 7.73 -2.42 23.69
C GLU A 587 8.19 -3.88 23.56
N LEU A 588 7.26 -4.84 23.61
CA LEU A 588 7.58 -6.26 23.42
C LEU A 588 8.24 -6.52 22.05
N ALA A 589 7.74 -5.93 20.96
CA ALA A 589 8.33 -6.09 19.63
C ALA A 589 9.73 -5.45 19.53
N HIS A 590 9.95 -4.31 20.19
CA HIS A 590 11.24 -3.62 20.23
C HIS A 590 12.29 -4.38 21.05
N GLU A 591 11.93 -4.88 22.24
CA GLU A 591 12.80 -5.68 23.10
C GLU A 591 13.13 -7.04 22.45
N LEU A 592 12.24 -7.57 21.61
CA LEU A 592 12.46 -8.75 20.77
C LEU A 592 13.25 -8.48 19.48
N LYS A 593 13.68 -7.23 19.22
CA LYS A 593 14.42 -6.81 18.02
C LYS A 593 13.69 -7.17 16.71
N LEU A 594 12.40 -6.88 16.68
CA LEU A 594 11.52 -7.01 15.51
C LEU A 594 11.24 -5.62 14.92
N PRO A 595 12.17 -4.98 14.18
CA PRO A 595 12.02 -3.58 13.76
C PRO A 595 10.78 -3.35 12.89
N SER A 596 10.45 -4.31 12.02
CA SER A 596 9.25 -4.23 11.17
C SER A 596 7.95 -4.25 11.97
N THR A 597 7.82 -5.18 12.93
CA THR A 597 6.66 -5.26 13.83
C THR A 597 6.59 -4.05 14.77
N THR A 598 7.74 -3.58 15.26
CA THR A 598 7.88 -2.38 16.10
C THR A 598 7.35 -1.14 15.38
N LEU A 599 7.78 -0.92 14.14
CA LEU A 599 7.34 0.17 13.27
C LEU A 599 5.83 0.08 12.98
N ALA A 600 5.34 -1.12 12.62
CA ALA A 600 3.93 -1.33 12.30
C ALA A 600 3.00 -1.05 13.49
N ILE A 601 3.35 -1.51 14.69
CA ILE A 601 2.62 -1.20 15.93
C ILE A 601 2.73 0.30 16.26
N GLY A 602 3.92 0.89 16.08
CA GLY A 602 4.15 2.33 16.24
C GLY A 602 3.18 3.15 15.41
N LYS A 603 3.13 2.93 14.08
CA LYS A 603 2.18 3.62 13.18
C LYS A 603 0.74 3.50 13.68
N LEU A 604 0.31 2.27 14.02
CA LEU A 604 -1.02 2.01 14.56
C LEU A 604 -1.30 2.79 15.86
N GLY A 605 -0.31 3.00 16.73
CA GLY A 605 -0.46 3.84 17.92
C GLY A 605 -0.56 5.33 17.61
N THR A 606 0.30 5.83 16.73
CA THR A 606 0.28 7.26 16.33
C THR A 606 -1.04 7.65 15.64
N TYR A 607 -1.72 6.70 14.96
CA TYR A 607 -3.04 6.92 14.36
C TYR A 607 -4.20 6.80 15.37
N ALA A 608 -3.94 6.30 16.58
CA ALA A 608 -4.88 6.25 17.70
C ALA A 608 -4.65 7.35 18.75
N GLY A 609 -3.58 8.15 18.61
CA GLY A 609 -3.15 9.13 19.61
C GLY A 609 -2.32 8.54 20.76
N ASP A 610 -1.89 7.28 20.66
CA ASP A 610 -1.04 6.64 21.67
C ASP A 610 0.43 7.10 21.51
N PRO A 611 1.15 7.44 22.60
CA PRO A 611 2.54 7.89 22.56
C PRO A 611 3.46 6.76 22.11
N THR A 612 3.77 6.72 20.81
CA THR A 612 4.35 5.54 20.13
C THR A 612 5.29 5.88 18.98
N GLU A 613 5.53 7.17 18.72
CA GLU A 613 6.42 7.72 17.68
C GLU A 613 7.81 7.10 17.74
N TYR A 614 8.34 6.85 18.93
CA TYR A 614 9.61 6.14 19.15
C TYR A 614 9.69 4.80 18.41
N TYR A 615 8.60 4.03 18.42
CA TYR A 615 8.50 2.73 17.76
C TYR A 615 8.29 2.91 16.24
N SER A 616 7.49 3.91 15.84
CA SER A 616 7.29 4.32 14.44
C SER A 616 8.58 4.77 13.73
N PHE A 617 9.60 5.16 14.50
CA PHE A 617 10.93 5.57 14.05
C PHE A 617 12.02 4.78 14.79
N THR A 618 11.82 3.47 14.90
CA THR A 618 12.82 2.54 15.45
C THR A 618 14.16 2.66 14.71
N THR A 619 15.25 2.53 15.48
CA THR A 619 16.65 2.60 15.03
C THR A 619 17.33 1.23 15.05
N ASP A 620 16.61 0.16 15.40
CA ASP A 620 17.10 -1.23 15.27
C ASP A 620 16.92 -1.79 13.84
N GLY A 621 16.47 -0.96 12.90
CA GLY A 621 16.01 -1.38 11.57
C GLY A 621 17.07 -1.62 10.50
N LEU A 622 18.31 -1.15 10.70
CA LEU A 622 19.40 -1.29 9.74
C LEU A 622 20.63 -1.96 10.39
N PRO A 623 21.35 -2.83 9.66
CA PRO A 623 22.67 -3.28 10.06
C PRO A 623 23.72 -2.17 9.84
N ALA A 624 24.91 -2.34 10.40
CA ALA A 624 26.08 -1.60 9.93
C ALA A 624 26.41 -1.99 8.47
N TYR A 625 26.86 -1.00 7.69
CA TYR A 625 27.27 -1.18 6.30
C TYR A 625 28.46 -0.26 5.97
N PRO A 626 29.37 -0.68 5.07
CA PRO A 626 30.43 0.20 4.57
C PRO A 626 29.84 1.22 3.58
N VAL A 627 30.32 2.46 3.63
CA VAL A 627 29.97 3.49 2.63
C VAL A 627 30.82 3.27 1.39
N ILE A 628 30.19 3.30 0.21
CA ILE A 628 30.85 3.30 -1.10
C ILE A 628 30.23 4.41 -1.97
N GLY A 629 31.05 5.09 -2.76
CA GLY A 629 30.63 6.30 -3.49
C GLY A 629 30.49 7.52 -2.57
N ALA A 630 29.69 8.50 -2.98
CA ALA A 630 29.40 9.69 -2.18
C ALA A 630 28.61 9.32 -0.90
N PRO A 631 29.01 9.84 0.29
CA PRO A 631 28.26 9.61 1.51
C PRO A 631 26.90 10.31 1.47
N VAL A 632 25.87 9.61 1.93
CA VAL A 632 24.52 10.16 2.15
C VAL A 632 24.21 10.23 3.64
N ASP A 633 23.28 11.11 4.02
CA ASP A 633 22.80 11.25 5.39
C ASP A 633 22.29 9.89 5.92
N PRO A 634 22.80 9.37 7.06
CA PRO A 634 22.28 8.14 7.66
C PRO A 634 20.76 8.18 7.91
N ALA A 635 20.22 9.35 8.25
CA ALA A 635 18.79 9.54 8.46
C ALA A 635 17.96 9.35 7.18
N LEU A 636 18.53 9.69 6.00
CA LEU A 636 17.91 9.38 4.71
C LEU A 636 17.84 7.86 4.49
N VAL A 637 18.91 7.13 4.77
CA VAL A 637 18.94 5.67 4.56
C VAL A 637 17.93 4.96 5.47
N TYR A 638 17.78 5.42 6.73
CA TYR A 638 16.71 4.97 7.61
C TYR A 638 15.31 5.36 7.10
N ALA A 639 15.11 6.58 6.58
CA ALA A 639 13.82 7.03 6.05
C ALA A 639 13.37 6.24 4.81
N ILE A 640 14.30 5.97 3.88
CA ILE A 640 14.06 5.13 2.69
C ILE A 640 13.72 3.71 3.13
N ALA A 641 14.53 3.05 3.96
CA ALA A 641 14.25 1.67 4.38
C ALA A 641 12.97 1.51 5.23
N ARG A 642 12.61 2.54 6.02
CA ARG A 642 11.31 2.63 6.72
C ARG A 642 10.13 2.64 5.74
N GLN A 643 10.26 3.33 4.61
CA GLN A 643 9.20 3.50 3.62
C GLN A 643 9.13 2.35 2.60
N GLU A 644 10.28 1.82 2.18
CA GLU A 644 10.40 0.79 1.13
C GLU A 644 10.07 -0.62 1.62
N SER A 645 10.59 -1.02 2.78
CA SER A 645 10.50 -2.41 3.27
C SER A 645 9.83 -2.54 4.62
N VAL A 646 9.53 -1.44 5.31
CA VAL A 646 9.14 -1.44 6.72
C VAL A 646 10.20 -2.21 7.54
N PHE A 647 11.49 -2.04 7.23
CA PHE A 647 12.63 -2.81 7.75
C PHE A 647 12.57 -4.35 7.60
N ASN A 648 11.77 -4.89 6.67
CA ASN A 648 11.80 -6.30 6.31
C ASN A 648 12.92 -6.58 5.29
N ALA A 649 14.07 -7.08 5.77
CA ALA A 649 15.21 -7.42 4.91
C ALA A 649 14.94 -8.55 3.89
N THR A 650 13.84 -9.28 4.00
CA THR A 650 13.42 -10.31 3.03
C THR A 650 12.35 -9.83 2.04
N ALA A 651 11.92 -8.57 2.13
CA ALA A 651 10.84 -8.01 1.33
C ALA A 651 11.08 -8.14 -0.19
N ARG A 652 10.02 -8.52 -0.92
CA ARG A 652 10.00 -8.66 -2.37
C ARG A 652 8.71 -8.07 -2.94
N SER A 653 8.80 -6.96 -3.68
CA SER A 653 7.61 -6.34 -4.29
C SER A 653 7.09 -7.15 -5.48
N HIS A 654 5.84 -6.89 -5.90
CA HIS A 654 5.26 -7.51 -7.10
C HIS A 654 6.03 -7.14 -8.40
N ALA A 655 6.71 -5.99 -8.42
CA ALA A 655 7.58 -5.58 -9.53
C ALA A 655 8.97 -6.26 -9.51
N GLY A 656 9.30 -7.00 -8.45
CA GLY A 656 10.57 -7.70 -8.29
C GLY A 656 11.66 -6.92 -7.55
N ALA A 657 11.32 -5.81 -6.90
CA ALA A 657 12.22 -5.05 -6.02
C ALA A 657 12.54 -5.83 -4.73
N GLN A 658 13.73 -5.63 -4.14
CA GLN A 658 14.29 -6.58 -3.15
C GLN A 658 14.97 -5.93 -1.94
N GLY A 659 14.72 -6.48 -0.75
CA GLY A 659 15.42 -6.19 0.50
C GLY A 659 15.02 -4.89 1.20
N LEU A 660 15.84 -4.47 2.17
CA LEU A 660 15.61 -3.30 3.02
C LEU A 660 15.34 -2.01 2.24
N MET A 661 16.06 -1.83 1.14
CA MET A 661 16.02 -0.64 0.27
C MET A 661 15.15 -0.84 -0.98
N GLN A 662 14.42 -1.95 -1.10
CA GLN A 662 13.67 -2.36 -2.31
C GLN A 662 14.41 -2.07 -3.63
N LEU A 663 15.61 -2.61 -3.75
CA LEU A 663 16.39 -2.46 -4.98
C LEU A 663 15.85 -3.33 -6.10
N MET A 664 15.57 -2.74 -7.25
CA MET A 664 15.36 -3.48 -8.49
C MET A 664 16.67 -4.18 -8.91
N PRO A 665 16.65 -5.46 -9.31
CA PRO A 665 17.85 -6.21 -9.72
C PRO A 665 18.73 -5.51 -10.76
N ALA A 666 18.11 -4.82 -11.73
CA ALA A 666 18.84 -4.03 -12.73
C ALA A 666 19.59 -2.84 -12.10
N THR A 667 18.94 -2.07 -11.23
CA THR A 667 19.53 -0.94 -10.50
C THR A 667 20.65 -1.38 -9.57
N ALA A 668 20.43 -2.46 -8.82
CA ALA A 668 21.44 -3.06 -7.95
C ALA A 668 22.68 -3.51 -8.74
N ARG A 669 22.49 -4.18 -9.89
CA ARG A 669 23.58 -4.57 -10.78
C ARG A 669 24.34 -3.36 -11.32
N MET A 670 23.66 -2.34 -11.85
CA MET A 670 24.34 -1.15 -12.38
C MET A 670 25.14 -0.41 -11.31
N THR A 671 24.57 -0.25 -10.11
CA THR A 671 25.23 0.41 -8.97
C THR A 671 26.42 -0.40 -8.47
N ALA A 672 26.27 -1.73 -8.36
CA ALA A 672 27.38 -2.62 -8.00
C ALA A 672 28.53 -2.54 -9.01
N GLN A 673 28.23 -2.57 -10.32
CA GLN A 673 29.22 -2.45 -11.39
C GLN A 673 29.93 -1.07 -11.35
N ALA A 674 29.21 0.03 -11.09
CA ALA A 674 29.78 1.37 -11.00
C ALA A 674 30.78 1.54 -9.84
N TYR A 675 30.60 0.81 -8.74
CA TYR A 675 31.49 0.86 -7.56
C TYR A 675 32.35 -0.40 -7.37
N GLY A 676 32.58 -1.16 -8.45
CA GLY A 676 33.48 -2.33 -8.46
C GLY A 676 33.04 -3.52 -7.59
N GLN A 677 31.77 -3.57 -7.18
CA GLN A 677 31.23 -4.61 -6.31
C GLN A 677 30.74 -5.82 -7.10
N ALA A 678 30.97 -7.02 -6.55
CA ALA A 678 30.39 -8.25 -7.09
C ALA A 678 28.86 -8.24 -6.97
N TYR A 679 28.15 -8.54 -8.07
CA TYR A 679 26.69 -8.62 -8.10
C TYR A 679 26.18 -10.06 -8.00
N HIS A 680 25.37 -10.33 -6.98
CA HIS A 680 24.59 -11.56 -6.84
C HIS A 680 23.19 -11.22 -6.33
N GLU A 681 22.16 -11.49 -7.13
CA GLU A 681 20.78 -11.08 -6.80
C GLU A 681 20.28 -11.65 -5.46
N SER A 682 20.66 -12.89 -5.13
CA SER A 682 20.25 -13.54 -3.88
C SER A 682 20.69 -12.76 -2.63
N ARG A 683 21.83 -12.06 -2.68
CA ARG A 683 22.31 -11.20 -1.58
C ARG A 683 21.33 -10.07 -1.27
N LEU A 684 20.54 -9.59 -2.23
CA LEU A 684 19.57 -8.51 -1.99
C LEU A 684 18.51 -8.87 -0.92
N THR A 685 18.24 -10.15 -0.65
CA THR A 685 17.36 -10.59 0.46
C THR A 685 18.01 -11.57 1.44
N GLN A 686 19.30 -11.88 1.27
CA GLN A 686 20.06 -12.79 2.15
C GLN A 686 21.17 -12.06 2.94
N ASP A 687 21.56 -10.88 2.49
CA ASP A 687 22.64 -10.07 3.03
C ASP A 687 22.14 -8.63 3.20
N PRO A 688 21.55 -8.30 4.36
CA PRO A 688 20.95 -6.99 4.59
C PRO A 688 21.98 -5.84 4.50
N THR A 689 23.23 -6.10 4.91
CA THR A 689 24.34 -5.14 4.81
C THR A 689 24.67 -4.83 3.35
N TYR A 690 24.74 -5.83 2.47
CA TYR A 690 24.94 -5.61 1.04
C TYR A 690 23.78 -4.84 0.40
N ASN A 691 22.53 -5.16 0.76
CA ASN A 691 21.37 -4.44 0.24
C ASN A 691 21.40 -2.94 0.61
N VAL A 692 21.73 -2.62 1.86
CA VAL A 692 21.83 -1.22 2.34
C VAL A 692 23.03 -0.50 1.75
N MET A 693 24.20 -1.16 1.66
CA MET A 693 25.40 -0.63 1.00
C MET A 693 25.11 -0.19 -0.45
N ILE A 694 24.51 -1.07 -1.26
CA ILE A 694 24.18 -0.76 -2.66
C ILE A 694 23.06 0.31 -2.74
N GLY A 695 22.11 0.32 -1.80
CA GLY A 695 21.05 1.32 -1.76
C GLY A 695 21.54 2.73 -1.41
N ALA A 696 22.40 2.85 -0.40
CA ALA A 696 23.05 4.11 -0.03
C ALA A 696 23.93 4.65 -1.17
N ALA A 697 24.67 3.77 -1.84
CA ALA A 697 25.47 4.12 -3.01
C ALA A 697 24.62 4.62 -4.20
N HIS A 698 23.44 4.03 -4.43
CA HIS A 698 22.52 4.51 -5.46
C HIS A 698 21.88 5.86 -5.09
N LEU A 699 21.56 6.08 -3.81
CA LEU A 699 21.11 7.39 -3.33
C LEU A 699 22.19 8.47 -3.55
N GLY A 700 23.47 8.16 -3.33
CA GLY A 700 24.58 9.05 -3.65
C GLY A 700 24.60 9.49 -5.12
N GLN A 701 24.47 8.54 -6.05
CA GLN A 701 24.37 8.82 -7.50
C GLN A 701 23.17 9.72 -7.86
N LEU A 702 22.05 9.60 -7.14
CA LEU A 702 20.89 10.46 -7.34
C LEU A 702 21.10 11.86 -6.76
N MET A 703 21.72 11.98 -5.57
CA MET A 703 22.08 13.27 -4.97
C MET A 703 23.02 14.08 -5.87
N GLU A 704 24.03 13.43 -6.46
CA GLU A 704 24.90 14.02 -7.49
C GLU A 704 24.08 14.46 -8.73
N ARG A 705 23.24 13.56 -9.26
CA ARG A 705 22.47 13.78 -10.50
C ARG A 705 21.45 14.91 -10.42
N PHE A 706 20.89 15.18 -9.24
CA PHE A 706 19.85 16.20 -9.02
C PHE A 706 20.36 17.41 -8.22
N GLU A 707 21.68 17.59 -8.14
CA GLU A 707 22.34 18.75 -7.54
C GLU A 707 21.90 18.96 -6.07
N GLY A 708 21.80 17.86 -5.31
CA GLY A 708 21.42 17.85 -3.89
C GLY A 708 19.92 17.95 -3.60
N SER A 709 19.04 18.07 -4.59
CA SER A 709 17.60 18.25 -4.36
C SER A 709 16.89 16.97 -3.89
N TYR A 710 16.74 16.83 -2.57
CA TYR A 710 16.04 15.70 -1.92
C TYR A 710 14.66 15.37 -2.52
N PRO A 711 13.71 16.31 -2.75
CA PRO A 711 12.41 15.96 -3.34
C PRO A 711 12.53 15.38 -4.75
N MET A 712 13.51 15.81 -5.56
CA MET A 712 13.79 15.19 -6.85
C MET A 712 14.43 13.81 -6.71
N VAL A 713 15.34 13.63 -5.75
CA VAL A 713 15.98 12.34 -5.48
C VAL A 713 14.97 11.28 -5.04
N PHE A 714 14.04 11.62 -4.14
CA PHE A 714 13.04 10.67 -3.66
C PHE A 714 12.04 10.33 -4.77
N ALA A 715 11.62 11.33 -5.56
CA ALA A 715 10.81 11.10 -6.75
C ALA A 715 11.55 10.26 -7.81
N ALA A 716 12.85 10.45 -7.99
CA ALA A 716 13.67 9.68 -8.92
C ALA A 716 13.94 8.24 -8.45
N TYR A 717 14.02 8.00 -7.14
CA TYR A 717 14.15 6.65 -6.56
C TYR A 717 12.88 5.83 -6.80
N ASN A 718 11.72 6.40 -6.48
CA ASN A 718 10.42 5.73 -6.63
C ASN A 718 9.94 5.65 -8.09
N ALA A 719 10.02 6.74 -8.87
CA ALA A 719 9.44 6.82 -10.22
C ALA A 719 10.46 6.81 -11.37
N GLY A 720 11.76 6.79 -11.08
CA GLY A 720 12.83 6.81 -12.08
C GLY A 720 13.14 8.22 -12.61
N GLY A 721 14.42 8.61 -12.53
CA GLY A 721 14.89 9.98 -12.78
C GLY A 721 14.54 10.61 -14.13
N GLY A 722 14.19 9.84 -15.16
CA GLY A 722 13.77 10.38 -16.46
C GLY A 722 12.50 11.25 -16.38
N ARG A 723 11.58 10.95 -15.46
CA ARG A 723 10.34 11.71 -15.25
C ARG A 723 10.56 13.09 -14.64
N ILE A 724 11.64 13.27 -13.88
CA ILE A 724 11.90 14.53 -13.17
C ILE A 724 12.20 15.66 -14.17
N TYR A 725 12.98 15.38 -15.22
CA TYR A 725 13.22 16.32 -16.31
C TYR A 725 11.97 16.61 -17.16
N GLU A 726 10.99 15.71 -17.17
CA GLU A 726 9.68 15.95 -17.79
C GLU A 726 8.83 16.89 -16.93
N TRP A 727 8.75 16.62 -15.62
CA TRP A 727 7.99 17.42 -14.66
C TRP A 727 8.56 18.83 -14.50
N ASN A 728 9.88 19.00 -14.44
CA ASN A 728 10.50 20.33 -14.40
C ASN A 728 10.21 21.15 -15.67
N ARG A 729 10.06 20.52 -16.85
CA ARG A 729 9.63 21.22 -18.07
C ARG A 729 8.13 21.55 -18.10
N ARG A 730 7.29 20.82 -17.36
CA ARG A 730 5.83 21.03 -17.30
C ARG A 730 5.44 22.03 -16.20
N PHE A 731 6.16 22.07 -15.09
CA PHE A 731 5.79 22.81 -13.87
C PHE A 731 6.82 23.86 -13.43
N GLY A 732 8.02 23.88 -14.03
CA GLY A 732 9.18 24.64 -13.55
C GLY A 732 10.13 23.80 -12.69
N ASP A 733 11.41 24.17 -12.67
CA ASP A 733 12.45 23.60 -11.82
C ASP A 733 12.55 24.36 -10.48
N PRO A 734 12.15 23.76 -9.34
CA PRO A 734 12.15 24.43 -8.04
C PRO A 734 13.55 24.87 -7.59
N ARG A 735 14.62 24.21 -8.08
CA ARG A 735 16.01 24.54 -7.72
C ARG A 735 16.45 25.90 -8.27
N LYS A 736 15.77 26.38 -9.32
CA LYS A 736 15.94 27.71 -9.90
C LYS A 736 14.96 28.75 -9.34
N GLY A 737 14.01 28.34 -8.49
CA GLY A 737 12.92 29.18 -8.03
C GLY A 737 11.82 29.43 -9.08
N GLU A 738 11.74 28.62 -10.14
CA GLU A 738 10.66 28.70 -11.15
C GLU A 738 9.29 28.31 -10.56
N ILE A 739 9.29 27.56 -9.45
CA ILE A 739 8.09 27.11 -8.70
C ILE A 739 8.42 26.95 -7.20
N ASP A 740 7.43 27.15 -6.31
CA ASP A 740 7.51 26.83 -4.88
C ASP A 740 7.73 25.31 -4.69
N PRO A 741 8.77 24.85 -3.96
CA PRO A 741 9.05 23.43 -3.81
C PRO A 741 7.89 22.60 -3.22
N VAL A 742 7.02 23.18 -2.38
CA VAL A 742 5.84 22.50 -1.84
C VAL A 742 4.78 22.31 -2.93
N ASP A 743 4.61 23.31 -3.81
CA ASP A 743 3.72 23.18 -4.97
C ASP A 743 4.29 22.20 -6.01
N TRP A 744 5.62 22.14 -6.22
CA TRP A 744 6.23 21.14 -7.10
C TRP A 744 5.94 19.70 -6.62
N VAL A 745 6.05 19.45 -5.31
CA VAL A 745 5.67 18.16 -4.71
C VAL A 745 4.17 17.87 -4.93
N GLU A 746 3.30 18.87 -4.73
CA GLU A 746 1.85 18.73 -4.98
C GLU A 746 1.47 18.74 -6.48
N PHE A 747 2.40 19.03 -7.40
CA PHE A 747 2.22 18.82 -8.84
C PHE A 747 2.55 17.39 -9.28
N ILE A 748 3.39 16.63 -8.56
CA ILE A 748 3.80 15.26 -8.91
C ILE A 748 2.56 14.44 -9.32
N PRO A 749 2.40 14.04 -10.61
CA PRO A 749 1.14 13.51 -11.11
C PRO A 749 0.76 12.16 -10.50
N TYR A 750 1.73 11.42 -9.97
CA TYR A 750 1.54 10.10 -9.39
C TYR A 750 1.34 10.26 -7.88
N GLY A 751 0.12 10.01 -7.39
CA GLY A 751 -0.21 10.16 -5.96
C GLY A 751 0.68 9.30 -5.04
N GLU A 752 1.08 8.12 -5.50
CA GLU A 752 2.04 7.25 -4.82
C GLU A 752 3.42 7.91 -4.66
N THR A 753 4.01 8.43 -5.76
CA THR A 753 5.31 9.12 -5.73
C THR A 753 5.25 10.43 -4.92
N ARG A 754 4.14 11.16 -4.97
CA ARG A 754 3.89 12.34 -4.14
C ARG A 754 3.93 12.01 -2.65
N ASN A 755 3.14 11.01 -2.25
CA ASN A 755 3.10 10.54 -0.86
C ASN A 755 4.50 10.05 -0.45
N TYR A 756 5.17 9.25 -1.29
CA TYR A 756 6.54 8.78 -1.07
C TYR A 756 7.52 9.92 -0.78
N VAL A 757 7.54 10.99 -1.59
CA VAL A 757 8.40 12.17 -1.34
C VAL A 757 8.10 12.78 0.02
N GLN A 758 6.82 12.98 0.34
CA GLN A 758 6.40 13.53 1.64
C GLN A 758 6.81 12.61 2.81
N ARG A 759 6.67 11.28 2.68
CA ARG A 759 7.04 10.28 3.71
C ARG A 759 8.53 10.14 3.96
N VAL A 760 9.36 10.26 2.91
CA VAL A 760 10.81 10.20 3.07
C VAL A 760 11.33 11.53 3.61
N MET A 761 10.79 12.68 3.17
CA MET A 761 11.09 13.99 3.76
C MET A 761 10.75 14.03 5.26
N GLU A 762 9.52 13.66 5.64
CA GLU A 762 9.09 13.70 7.06
C GLU A 762 9.89 12.73 7.94
N GLY A 763 10.18 11.54 7.39
CA GLY A 763 10.95 10.52 8.09
C GLY A 763 12.42 10.88 8.25
N MET A 764 13.02 11.59 7.28
CA MET A 764 14.41 12.04 7.35
C MET A 764 14.63 13.03 8.51
N GLN A 765 13.74 14.02 8.69
CA GLN A 765 13.87 14.94 9.83
C GLN A 765 13.72 14.23 11.18
N VAL A 766 12.74 13.32 11.30
CA VAL A 766 12.58 12.54 12.55
C VAL A 766 13.80 11.66 12.78
N TYR A 767 14.38 11.02 11.75
CA TYR A 767 15.60 10.24 11.94
C TYR A 767 16.84 11.09 12.27
N ARG A 768 16.96 12.33 11.77
CA ARG A 768 17.98 13.29 12.26
C ARG A 768 17.80 13.57 13.75
N ALA A 769 16.56 13.68 14.24
CA ALA A 769 16.27 13.82 15.67
C ALA A 769 16.39 12.50 16.49
N ARG A 770 16.40 11.33 15.84
CA ARG A 770 16.66 10.03 16.49
C ARG A 770 18.15 9.69 16.58
N LEU A 771 18.98 10.24 15.68
CA LEU A 771 20.38 9.83 15.45
C LEU A 771 21.41 10.95 15.66
N GLY A 772 20.98 12.22 15.65
CA GLY A 772 21.86 13.41 15.64
C GLY A 772 21.37 14.52 16.57
N ASP A 773 21.43 15.77 16.08
CA ASP A 773 21.28 16.98 16.90
C ASP A 773 19.83 17.47 17.13
N GLY A 774 18.84 16.86 16.47
CA GLY A 774 17.44 17.30 16.54
C GLY A 774 17.04 18.41 15.56
N GLY A 775 17.99 18.98 14.81
CA GLY A 775 17.77 20.15 13.95
C GLY A 775 16.80 19.89 12.79
N LEU A 776 15.73 20.68 12.73
CA LEU A 776 14.71 20.67 11.68
C LEU A 776 15.16 21.52 10.49
N ARG A 777 15.30 20.91 9.31
CA ARG A 777 15.87 21.56 8.11
C ARG A 777 15.00 21.41 6.86
N ILE A 778 13.73 21.02 7.02
CA ILE A 778 12.84 20.63 5.92
C ILE A 778 12.74 21.65 4.77
N ALA A 779 12.76 22.96 5.06
CA ALA A 779 12.76 23.99 4.01
C ALA A 779 14.08 24.04 3.22
N GLU A 780 15.22 23.89 3.90
CA GLU A 780 16.55 23.78 3.28
C GLU A 780 16.65 22.53 2.39
N ASP A 781 16.21 21.36 2.89
CA ASP A 781 16.22 20.10 2.14
C ASP A 781 15.29 20.15 0.90
N LEU A 782 14.21 20.93 0.93
CA LEU A 782 13.35 21.18 -0.23
C LEU A 782 13.97 22.14 -1.27
N GLY A 783 15.08 22.82 -0.94
CA GLY A 783 15.62 23.91 -1.74
C GLY A 783 14.82 25.21 -1.64
N ALA A 784 13.92 25.33 -0.66
CA ALA A 784 13.20 26.58 -0.41
C ALA A 784 14.11 27.59 0.30
N ARG A 785 14.01 28.87 -0.07
CA ARG A 785 14.53 29.93 0.79
C ARG A 785 13.66 29.96 2.05
N ALA A 786 14.26 29.70 3.20
CA ALA A 786 13.59 29.75 4.50
C ALA A 786 12.79 31.06 4.63
N ALA A 787 11.51 30.94 4.98
CA ALA A 787 10.65 32.11 5.07
C ALA A 787 11.02 32.92 6.33
N ALA A 788 10.75 34.23 6.32
CA ALA A 788 10.83 35.01 7.56
C ALA A 788 9.79 34.44 8.55
N PRO A 789 10.19 33.92 9.73
CA PRO A 789 9.23 33.34 10.67
C PRO A 789 8.18 34.35 11.10
N ILE A 790 6.95 33.89 11.32
CA ILE A 790 5.87 34.77 11.79
C ILE A 790 6.25 35.28 13.19
N GLN A 791 6.61 36.56 13.29
CA GLN A 791 7.20 37.14 14.51
C GLN A 791 6.26 37.04 15.72
N GLU A 792 4.95 37.16 15.48
CA GLU A 792 3.87 36.96 16.45
C GLU A 792 3.88 35.56 17.11
N ALA A 793 4.49 34.55 16.47
CA ALA A 793 4.65 33.22 17.05
C ALA A 793 5.78 33.15 18.10
N ARG A 794 6.88 33.90 17.91
CA ARG A 794 8.07 33.80 18.78
C ARG A 794 7.79 34.19 20.23
N GLU A 795 6.87 35.11 20.47
CA GLU A 795 6.47 35.53 21.83
C GLU A 795 5.66 34.44 22.58
N THR A 796 5.23 33.38 21.89
CA THR A 796 4.47 32.25 22.48
C THR A 796 5.11 30.88 22.18
N SER A 797 6.31 30.85 21.61
CA SER A 797 6.92 29.62 21.06
C SER A 797 7.66 28.77 22.11
N THR A 798 6.90 28.18 23.01
CA THR A 798 7.23 26.84 23.51
C THR A 798 6.15 25.88 23.03
N LEU A 799 6.51 24.92 22.17
CA LEU A 799 5.65 23.74 21.97
C LEU A 799 5.43 23.09 23.35
N PRO A 800 4.21 22.63 23.67
CA PRO A 800 3.99 21.90 24.91
C PRO A 800 4.89 20.66 24.90
N ALA A 801 5.72 20.51 25.95
CA ALA A 801 6.43 19.25 26.19
C ALA A 801 5.40 18.10 26.22
N PRO A 802 5.69 16.93 25.64
CA PRO A 802 4.71 15.88 25.40
C PRO A 802 3.97 15.52 26.70
N THR A 803 2.70 15.92 26.77
CA THR A 803 1.95 16.00 28.02
C THR A 803 1.63 14.61 28.57
N GLU A 804 1.73 14.44 29.89
CA GLU A 804 1.33 13.22 30.61
C GLU A 804 -0.20 12.93 30.58
N ALA A 805 -0.95 13.66 29.76
CA ALA A 805 -2.41 13.69 29.64
C ALA A 805 -3.04 12.43 28.99
N GLY A 806 -2.40 11.27 29.16
CA GLY A 806 -2.97 9.93 28.88
C GLY A 806 -3.21 9.08 30.13
N LEU A 807 -2.72 9.50 31.31
CA LEU A 807 -2.71 8.67 32.52
C LEU A 807 -4.04 8.60 33.31
N SER A 808 -5.18 9.01 32.72
CA SER A 808 -6.48 9.03 33.42
C SER A 808 -7.70 8.83 32.53
N ARG A 809 -7.76 7.70 31.81
CA ARG A 809 -9.00 7.09 31.29
C ARG A 809 -8.85 5.57 31.15
#